data_AF-A9V0U5-F1
#
_entry.id   AF-A9V0U5-F1
#
_cell.length_a   1.000
_cell.length_b   1.000
_cell.length_c   1.000
_cell.angle_alpha   90.00
_cell.angle_beta   90.00
_cell.angle_gamma   90.00
#
_symmetry.space_group_name_H-M   'P 1'
#
loop_
_entity.id
_entity.type
_entity.pdbx_description
1 polymer ?
#
loop_
_entity_poly.entity_id
_entity_poly.type
_entity_poly.pdbx_seq_one_letter_code
_entity_poly.pdbx_strand_id
1 'polypeptide(L)'
;MMAMKAVVLAAMLLIVAWPAVVQGDDGCPDPRQSRENGVCKCADGFVGVNSNTACTLRNEIYTISNGVDPAQKAIVIQGGNITLRTYNPETHALDHTDLLKTLRDLADGHGSQSDVVQQLLNDVAAKADANDVNALISALNTTLQATTNNLFTLQNSFNGADATLQQLVQDTDALTTSTTDTSNPSSLASMLASLDDQVQTSTASAADLATVSAALQTFEAEADDFVTKSDLHRYLPGAIASSNMTGPCNATVLGVLRSNNQTQQYETCRRAETWNGDVYFWHPMGLPQFCIKGEPWTATCTECIAGYVASLASHAPCQIQADLLHMPFDNNLWDLSTNRRNVLFFGTASETLFGRTGLDGSPALQLRGAEQHLRAPPNVIGGAFSVCVSIVFDNFGLYSRIFDFSTAPEGTQEGGNSNILMLNRDTSNDFLQPPLICHVYHAQLYKNGDQIMQLTEQQTIPFLRRTSNYIGRSNFGNNPDFDGAIDNLRMWSRELTPAQIADITLETQGVQRPAMAQDGDALLLHYTFENSLRDVSGTGNDGVAFNHHAINLYQVNAPEGNTSLYLDGVNDYILAPPLSFDNAITVCSWVRYRSLNEWSRVADFNNGGPESIFIGNQGQSTNLEFTFLFDDPGVDSPLIVAGGFNWAYGGFQHYCFTNAGAVSIVYRQGREVGRKTDVRTRSAKEYHNIFIGRSAWDADGYLGANLDDYRVYNYALSPEAVHDMLCQGRSDLDCVGLIGHWKFDGDVRDASGNEWHGELVPVSLDIENHFFEDDNVAVGSGALYLPGNGSWVQLPARNFGGDFTICTWIQTRRAGGWERIVDFGTNGNRMYIARVETQEALVLDINGQVVTAALPAGTADDFIHMCAFSNSTGGYLAYNGQVVNGNTDMAQMPVGWLDVNYIGKSAASASDAALDAVLDDLRIYDHVLSPSDMAQLASQA
;
A
#
# COMPACT_ATOMS: atom_id res chain seq x y z
N MET A 1 41.46 25.40 26.98
CA MET A 1 42.87 25.42 26.53
C MET A 1 43.94 25.36 27.65
N MET A 2 43.62 25.44 28.96
CA MET A 2 44.63 25.17 30.01
C MET A 2 44.80 23.67 30.33
N ALA A 3 43.72 22.87 30.32
CA ALA A 3 43.79 21.41 30.56
C ALA A 3 44.70 20.67 29.56
N MET A 4 44.80 21.16 28.32
CA MET A 4 45.60 20.57 27.25
C MET A 4 47.12 20.71 27.46
N LYS A 5 47.58 21.46 28.48
CA LYS A 5 49.01 21.57 28.84
C LYS A 5 49.44 20.67 30.01
N ALA A 6 48.50 20.09 30.76
CA ALA A 6 48.82 19.20 31.88
C ALA A 6 49.05 17.75 31.40
N VAL A 7 48.20 17.25 30.52
CA VAL A 7 48.30 15.87 29.98
C VAL A 7 49.58 15.68 29.14
N VAL A 8 49.97 16.71 28.37
CA VAL A 8 51.23 16.73 27.61
C VAL A 8 52.47 16.61 28.50
N LEU A 9 52.38 16.95 29.79
CA LEU A 9 53.51 16.88 30.73
C LEU A 9 53.69 15.48 31.34
N ALA A 10 52.66 14.63 31.33
CA ALA A 10 52.77 13.24 31.80
C ALA A 10 53.46 12.32 30.77
N ALA A 11 53.45 12.69 29.48
CA ALA A 11 53.88 11.84 28.38
C ALA A 11 55.36 11.99 27.95
N MET A 12 56.15 12.91 28.54
CA MET A 12 57.50 13.25 28.03
C MET A 12 58.60 13.41 29.11
N LEU A 13 58.56 12.63 30.20
CA LEU A 13 59.64 12.64 31.21
C LEU A 13 60.07 11.25 31.72
N LEU A 14 60.22 10.32 30.78
CA LEU A 14 61.13 9.16 30.88
C LEU A 14 62.18 9.31 29.77
N ILE A 15 63.33 9.91 30.10
CA ILE A 15 64.31 10.44 29.13
C ILE A 15 65.65 9.72 29.23
N VAL A 16 66.10 9.08 28.14
CA VAL A 16 67.50 9.14 27.66
C VAL A 16 67.51 9.01 26.11
N ALA A 17 68.35 9.82 25.45
CA ALA A 17 68.76 9.78 24.02
C ALA A 17 67.87 10.42 22.93
N TRP A 18 68.29 11.62 22.51
CA TRP A 18 68.18 12.25 21.18
C TRP A 18 68.85 11.39 20.04
N PRO A 19 68.79 11.78 18.74
CA PRO A 19 67.66 12.36 17.96
C PRO A 19 67.55 11.79 16.50
N ALA A 20 66.34 11.79 15.91
CA ALA A 20 66.04 11.86 14.44
C ALA A 20 64.53 11.57 14.27
N VAL A 21 63.69 12.43 13.69
CA VAL A 21 63.55 12.76 12.25
C VAL A 21 63.24 11.53 11.37
N VAL A 22 61.95 11.23 11.24
CA VAL A 22 61.25 10.98 9.97
C VAL A 22 59.88 11.64 10.16
N GLN A 23 59.65 12.85 9.63
CA GLN A 23 58.82 13.03 8.43
C GLN A 23 57.70 11.98 8.30
N GLY A 24 56.43 12.42 8.32
CA GLY A 24 55.44 11.66 7.56
C GLY A 24 55.90 11.62 6.12
N ASP A 25 55.71 10.50 5.42
CA ASP A 25 56.17 10.38 4.05
C ASP A 25 55.42 11.39 3.17
N ASP A 26 56.13 12.51 2.99
CA ASP A 26 56.46 13.03 1.69
C ASP A 26 55.36 13.97 1.13
N GLY A 27 55.25 15.14 1.78
CA GLY A 27 54.63 16.34 1.21
C GLY A 27 53.12 16.27 0.89
N CYS A 28 52.39 15.32 1.47
CA CYS A 28 50.97 15.12 1.21
C CYS A 28 50.07 16.12 1.97
N PRO A 29 49.01 16.69 1.36
CA PRO A 29 48.27 17.79 1.98
C PRO A 29 47.25 17.34 3.05
N ASP A 30 46.93 16.05 3.14
CA ASP A 30 45.94 15.50 4.08
C ASP A 30 46.57 14.41 4.97
N PRO A 31 46.38 14.45 6.31
CA PRO A 31 46.97 13.48 7.25
C PRO A 31 46.42 12.05 7.13
N ARG A 32 45.36 11.82 6.34
CA ARG A 32 44.81 10.49 6.03
C ARG A 32 45.43 9.87 4.77
N GLN A 33 46.55 10.42 4.32
CA GLN A 33 47.31 9.94 3.16
C GLN A 33 48.61 9.26 3.57
N SER A 34 48.97 8.22 2.82
CA SER A 34 50.32 7.69 2.74
C SER A 34 50.86 7.96 1.32
N ARG A 35 52.17 8.17 1.18
CA ARG A 35 52.77 8.31 -0.15
C ARG A 35 53.21 6.96 -0.67
N GLU A 36 52.61 6.53 -1.78
CA GLU A 36 53.08 5.39 -2.56
C GLU A 36 53.74 5.87 -3.85
N ASN A 37 54.96 5.39 -4.14
CA ASN A 37 55.63 5.62 -5.43
C ASN A 37 55.73 7.10 -5.88
N GLY A 38 55.94 8.04 -4.96
CA GLY A 38 56.05 9.46 -5.30
C GLY A 38 54.72 10.23 -5.33
N VAL A 39 53.58 9.57 -5.08
CA VAL A 39 52.24 10.19 -5.15
C VAL A 39 51.43 9.92 -3.89
N CYS A 40 50.74 10.96 -3.42
CA CYS A 40 49.88 10.88 -2.24
C CYS A 40 48.60 10.10 -2.54
N LYS A 41 48.31 9.09 -1.72
CA LYS A 41 47.08 8.28 -1.79
C LYS A 41 46.42 8.21 -0.42
N CYS A 42 45.10 8.10 -0.41
CA CYS A 42 44.35 7.87 0.81
C CYS A 42 44.59 6.47 1.36
N ALA A 43 44.62 6.34 2.69
CA ALA A 43 44.68 5.05 3.37
C ALA A 43 43.39 4.22 3.13
N ASP A 44 43.47 2.90 3.34
CA ASP A 44 42.32 2.01 3.18
C ASP A 44 41.10 2.46 3.99
N GLY A 45 39.92 2.39 3.37
CA GLY A 45 38.68 2.99 3.87
C GLY A 45 38.40 4.41 3.36
N PHE A 46 39.39 5.09 2.80
CA PHE A 46 39.27 6.46 2.28
C PHE A 46 39.52 6.54 0.77
N VAL A 47 38.89 7.51 0.11
CA VAL A 47 39.03 7.86 -1.30
C VAL A 47 39.39 9.33 -1.47
N GLY A 48 40.15 9.63 -2.52
CA GLY A 48 40.64 10.99 -2.79
C GLY A 48 39.56 11.90 -3.33
N VAL A 49 39.45 13.10 -2.75
CA VAL A 49 38.67 14.22 -3.26
C VAL A 49 39.61 15.37 -3.63
N ASN A 50 39.22 16.17 -4.62
CA ASN A 50 40.01 17.28 -5.16
C ASN A 50 41.44 16.85 -5.56
N SER A 51 41.55 15.92 -6.51
CA SER A 51 42.84 15.49 -7.11
C SER A 51 43.85 14.90 -6.11
N ASN A 52 43.37 14.11 -5.13
CA ASN A 52 44.16 13.61 -4.00
C ASN A 52 44.82 14.71 -3.13
N THR A 53 44.25 15.91 -3.04
CA THR A 53 44.66 16.88 -2.01
C THR A 53 43.91 16.72 -0.68
N ALA A 54 42.81 15.96 -0.67
CA ALA A 54 42.08 15.58 0.53
C ALA A 54 41.53 14.14 0.43
N CYS A 55 41.20 13.53 1.56
CA CYS A 55 40.64 12.18 1.65
C CYS A 55 39.31 12.16 2.41
N THR A 56 38.33 11.42 1.88
CA THR A 56 37.00 11.21 2.49
C THR A 56 36.71 9.71 2.58
N LEU A 57 35.84 9.28 3.49
CA LEU A 57 35.35 7.90 3.51
C LEU A 57 34.54 7.58 2.23
N ARG A 58 34.49 6.31 1.82
CA ARG A 58 33.56 5.88 0.75
C ARG A 58 32.11 6.07 1.21
N ASN A 59 31.31 6.75 0.40
CA ASN A 59 29.94 7.13 0.75
C ASN A 59 28.99 5.93 0.86
N GLU A 60 28.31 5.84 2.00
CA GLU A 60 26.86 6.00 2.01
C GLU A 60 26.54 7.48 2.35
N ILE A 61 25.37 8.00 1.96
CA ILE A 61 25.11 9.45 1.91
C ILE A 61 24.67 10.03 3.26
N TYR A 62 25.26 11.16 3.65
CA TYR A 62 24.72 12.09 4.64
C TYR A 62 24.27 13.39 3.96
N THR A 63 23.15 13.97 4.38
CA THR A 63 22.83 15.38 4.14
C THR A 63 23.54 16.27 5.18
N ILE A 64 24.08 17.40 4.71
CA ILE A 64 25.08 18.19 5.45
C ILE A 64 24.44 19.45 6.07
N SER A 65 24.84 19.78 7.30
CA SER A 65 24.43 21.01 7.98
C SER A 65 25.26 22.22 7.53
N ASN A 66 24.76 23.43 7.77
CA ASN A 66 25.63 24.58 8.01
C ASN A 66 25.78 24.76 9.53
N GLY A 67 26.79 24.11 10.11
CA GLY A 67 27.19 24.35 11.51
C GLY A 67 27.55 23.10 12.31
N VAL A 68 28.82 22.68 12.19
CA VAL A 68 29.54 21.67 13.00
C VAL A 68 29.58 20.24 12.42
N ASP A 69 30.75 19.61 12.62
CA ASP A 69 31.37 18.49 11.88
C ASP A 69 30.73 17.09 12.15
N PRO A 70 30.36 16.30 11.12
CA PRO A 70 29.78 14.96 11.28
C PRO A 70 30.77 13.81 11.56
N ALA A 71 32.09 14.01 11.49
CA ALA A 71 33.07 12.93 11.33
C ALA A 71 33.33 11.99 12.55
N GLN A 72 32.39 11.83 13.49
CA GLN A 72 32.58 11.02 14.71
C GLN A 72 31.44 10.09 15.12
N LYS A 73 30.27 10.08 14.44
CA LYS A 73 29.14 9.18 14.80
C LYS A 73 28.40 8.66 13.57
N ALA A 74 28.17 7.35 13.51
CA ALA A 74 27.33 6.71 12.50
C ALA A 74 26.16 5.95 13.15
N ILE A 75 24.98 6.07 12.56
CA ILE A 75 23.80 5.27 12.90
C ILE A 75 23.69 4.19 11.83
N VAL A 76 23.64 2.93 12.25
CA VAL A 76 23.55 1.77 11.34
C VAL A 76 22.29 0.98 11.67
N ILE A 77 21.43 0.82 10.65
CA ILE A 77 20.20 0.03 10.71
C ILE A 77 20.44 -1.26 9.91
N GLN A 78 20.34 -2.41 10.57
CA GLN A 78 20.45 -3.72 9.94
C GLN A 78 19.51 -4.70 10.64
N GLY A 79 18.64 -5.39 9.87
CA GLY A 79 17.86 -6.54 10.34
C GLY A 79 16.98 -6.28 11.57
N GLY A 80 16.39 -5.08 11.69
CA GLY A 80 15.50 -4.72 12.81
C GLY A 80 16.21 -4.16 14.06
N ASN A 81 17.54 -4.15 14.12
CA ASN A 81 18.30 -3.52 15.20
C ASN A 81 18.81 -2.12 14.80
N ILE A 82 18.70 -1.17 15.72
CA ILE A 82 19.32 0.16 15.64
C ILE A 82 20.62 0.13 16.45
N THR A 83 21.76 0.30 15.78
CA THR A 83 23.07 0.38 16.44
C THR A 83 23.76 1.70 16.16
N LEU A 84 24.22 2.36 17.23
CA LEU A 84 25.20 3.45 17.11
C LEU A 84 26.59 2.84 17.00
N ARG A 85 27.37 3.30 16.02
CA ARG A 85 28.78 2.93 15.85
C ARG A 85 29.67 4.16 15.97
N THR A 86 30.64 4.08 16.86
CA THR A 86 31.65 5.11 17.09
C THR A 86 33.04 4.51 16.94
N TYR A 87 33.85 5.08 16.07
CA TYR A 87 35.22 4.63 15.84
C TYR A 87 36.18 5.32 16.82
N ASN A 88 36.98 4.55 17.54
CA ASN A 88 37.95 5.08 18.50
C ASN A 88 39.35 5.17 17.85
N PRO A 89 39.87 6.40 17.58
CA PRO A 89 41.14 6.58 16.87
C PRO A 89 42.38 6.35 17.74
N GLU A 90 42.26 6.23 19.07
CA GLU A 90 43.41 5.92 19.94
C GLU A 90 43.65 4.42 20.09
N THR A 91 42.63 3.59 19.85
CA THR A 91 42.69 2.11 20.02
C THR A 91 42.49 1.34 18.71
N HIS A 92 42.15 2.01 17.61
CA HIS A 92 41.84 1.40 16.30
C HIS A 92 40.67 0.39 16.32
N ALA A 93 39.72 0.57 17.25
CA ALA A 93 38.55 -0.29 17.42
C ALA A 93 37.23 0.43 17.06
N LEU A 94 36.22 -0.37 16.69
CA LEU A 94 34.83 0.07 16.53
C LEU A 94 34.05 -0.30 17.79
N ASP A 95 33.45 0.71 18.44
CA ASP A 95 32.48 0.49 19.53
C ASP A 95 31.06 0.45 18.99
N HIS A 96 30.24 -0.42 19.60
CA HIS A 96 28.88 -0.73 19.20
C HIS A 96 27.90 -0.54 20.38
N THR A 97 26.88 0.30 20.21
CA THR A 97 25.80 0.46 21.19
C THR A 97 24.48 -0.05 20.60
N ASP A 98 23.90 -1.08 21.22
CA ASP A 98 22.55 -1.61 20.90
C ASP A 98 21.50 -0.86 21.71
N LEU A 99 20.72 -0.01 21.04
CA LEU A 99 19.76 0.88 21.71
C LEU A 99 18.62 0.12 22.41
N LEU A 100 18.18 -0.99 21.82
CA LEU A 100 17.06 -1.82 22.33
C LEU A 100 17.49 -2.74 23.47
N LYS A 101 18.78 -3.06 23.57
CA LYS A 101 19.36 -3.69 24.75
C LYS A 101 19.61 -2.67 25.86
N THR A 102 20.13 -1.48 25.56
CA THR A 102 20.34 -0.43 26.57
C THR A 102 19.03 -0.02 27.27
N LEU A 103 17.90 -0.02 26.56
CA LEU A 103 16.58 0.22 27.14
C LEU A 103 16.06 -0.94 28.03
N ARG A 104 16.52 -2.18 27.80
CA ARG A 104 16.20 -3.37 28.63
C ARG A 104 17.09 -3.47 29.86
N ASP A 105 18.39 -3.27 29.70
CA ASP A 105 19.35 -3.25 30.82
C ASP A 105 19.04 -2.11 31.83
N LEU A 106 18.31 -1.06 31.40
CA LEU A 106 17.76 -0.01 32.26
C LEU A 106 16.58 -0.47 33.14
N ALA A 107 15.83 -1.49 32.71
CA ALA A 107 14.70 -2.05 33.45
C ALA A 107 15.12 -3.08 34.52
N ASP A 108 16.23 -3.78 34.31
CA ASP A 108 16.70 -4.88 35.17
C ASP A 108 17.75 -4.49 36.23
N GLY A 109 18.06 -3.20 36.39
CA GLY A 109 18.61 -2.66 37.65
C GLY A 109 20.06 -3.02 38.04
N HIS A 110 20.93 -3.41 37.10
CA HIS A 110 22.36 -3.64 37.35
C HIS A 110 23.26 -2.57 36.70
N GLY A 111 24.06 -1.87 37.51
CA GLY A 111 24.98 -0.81 37.06
C GLY A 111 26.14 -1.31 36.18
N SER A 112 26.91 -0.44 35.50
CA SER A 112 27.04 1.01 35.69
C SER A 112 27.41 1.73 34.38
N GLN A 113 26.51 2.56 33.82
CA GLN A 113 26.82 3.45 32.69
C GLN A 113 26.24 4.85 32.92
N SER A 114 27.10 5.76 33.41
CA SER A 114 26.70 7.08 33.93
C SER A 114 26.32 8.11 32.85
N ASP A 115 26.72 7.91 31.59
CA ASP A 115 26.60 8.95 30.56
C ASP A 115 25.29 8.86 29.75
N VAL A 116 24.69 7.67 29.66
CA VAL A 116 23.43 7.45 28.93
C VAL A 116 22.24 8.00 29.70
N VAL A 117 22.20 7.78 31.03
CA VAL A 117 21.13 8.29 31.90
C VAL A 117 21.17 9.82 31.99
N GLN A 118 22.37 10.42 32.01
CA GLN A 118 22.50 11.88 32.10
C GLN A 118 22.06 12.60 30.82
N GLN A 119 22.28 11.99 29.64
CA GLN A 119 21.77 12.53 28.37
C GLN A 119 20.24 12.43 28.30
N LEU A 120 19.67 11.29 28.71
CA LEU A 120 18.22 11.06 28.73
C LEU A 120 17.51 11.99 29.74
N LEU A 121 18.11 12.25 30.90
CA LEU A 121 17.60 13.22 31.88
C LEU A 121 17.60 14.66 31.34
N ASN A 122 18.61 15.05 30.56
CA ASN A 122 18.65 16.37 29.93
C ASN A 122 17.55 16.50 28.85
N ASP A 123 17.31 15.45 28.06
CA ASP A 123 16.27 15.43 27.04
C ASP A 123 14.85 15.39 27.63
N VAL A 124 14.66 14.77 28.80
CA VAL A 124 13.39 14.82 29.57
C VAL A 124 13.20 16.20 30.24
N ALA A 125 14.27 16.78 30.81
CA ALA A 125 14.22 18.10 31.45
C ALA A 125 13.97 19.26 30.45
N ALA A 126 14.38 19.11 29.20
CA ALA A 126 14.05 20.04 28.12
C ALA A 126 12.61 19.87 27.59
N LYS A 127 11.91 18.81 28.00
CA LYS A 127 10.61 18.41 27.46
C LYS A 127 9.43 18.57 28.42
N ALA A 128 9.61 18.40 29.73
CA ALA A 128 8.53 18.72 30.67
C ALA A 128 8.19 20.23 30.62
N ASP A 129 6.91 20.58 30.45
CA ASP A 129 6.49 21.99 30.51
C ASP A 129 6.77 22.52 31.91
N ALA A 130 7.44 23.67 31.98
CA ALA A 130 7.72 24.35 33.23
C ALA A 130 6.43 24.63 34.03
N ASN A 131 5.27 24.76 33.39
CA ASN A 131 4.00 24.95 34.09
C ASN A 131 3.51 23.68 34.81
N ASP A 132 3.64 22.50 34.20
CA ASP A 132 3.21 21.24 34.81
C ASP A 132 4.19 20.81 35.93
N VAL A 133 5.49 21.05 35.72
CA VAL A 133 6.52 20.86 36.76
C VAL A 133 6.36 21.89 37.89
N ASN A 134 6.06 23.17 37.60
CA ASN A 134 5.78 24.16 38.64
C ASN A 134 4.44 23.92 39.34
N ALA A 135 3.45 23.30 38.70
CA ALA A 135 2.21 22.85 39.34
C ALA A 135 2.47 21.68 40.30
N LEU A 136 3.25 20.67 39.87
CA LEU A 136 3.68 19.59 40.75
C LEU A 136 4.54 20.10 41.92
N ILE A 137 5.53 20.97 41.65
CA ILE A 137 6.38 21.58 42.69
C ILE A 137 5.55 22.48 43.62
N SER A 138 4.54 23.19 43.13
CA SER A 138 3.63 23.97 43.98
C SER A 138 2.74 23.08 44.85
N ALA A 139 2.21 21.98 44.32
CA ALA A 139 1.46 20.99 45.08
C ALA A 139 2.34 20.30 46.15
N LEU A 140 3.58 19.95 45.78
CA LEU A 140 4.56 19.34 46.68
C LEU A 140 5.01 20.33 47.76
N ASN A 141 5.32 21.59 47.42
CA ASN A 141 5.64 22.65 48.40
C ASN A 141 4.44 22.99 49.30
N THR A 142 3.21 22.99 48.79
CA THR A 142 2.01 23.21 49.61
C THR A 142 1.82 22.07 50.61
N THR A 143 2.07 20.83 50.20
CA THR A 143 2.01 19.64 51.05
C THR A 143 3.16 19.59 52.06
N LEU A 144 4.37 19.98 51.65
CA LEU A 144 5.55 20.07 52.50
C LEU A 144 5.38 21.20 53.53
N GLN A 145 4.90 22.39 53.13
CA GLN A 145 4.59 23.47 54.06
C GLN A 145 3.44 23.13 55.01
N ALA A 146 2.40 22.42 54.57
CA ALA A 146 1.37 21.90 55.46
C ALA A 146 1.97 20.92 56.50
N THR A 147 2.89 20.05 56.06
CA THR A 147 3.60 19.11 56.93
C THR A 147 4.53 19.83 57.92
N THR A 148 5.34 20.80 57.47
CA THR A 148 6.19 21.64 58.30
C THR A 148 5.37 22.45 59.29
N ASN A 149 4.23 23.04 58.89
CA ASN A 149 3.33 23.75 59.81
C ASN A 149 2.69 22.83 60.85
N ASN A 150 2.33 21.59 60.48
CA ASN A 150 1.88 20.58 61.44
C ASN A 150 3.01 20.18 62.41
N LEU A 151 4.24 20.01 61.92
CA LEU A 151 5.42 19.73 62.75
C LEU A 151 5.74 20.89 63.70
N PHE A 152 5.66 22.14 63.23
CA PHE A 152 5.88 23.34 64.04
C PHE A 152 4.78 23.53 65.08
N THR A 153 3.53 23.13 64.77
CA THR A 153 2.42 23.12 65.73
C THR A 153 2.62 22.03 66.80
N LEU A 154 3.11 20.85 66.41
CA LEU A 154 3.54 19.79 67.33
C LEU A 154 4.72 20.23 68.21
N GLN A 155 5.73 20.89 67.64
CA GLN A 155 6.90 21.42 68.35
C GLN A 155 6.49 22.45 69.42
N ASN A 156 5.56 23.36 69.09
CA ASN A 156 5.00 24.32 70.05
C ASN A 156 4.01 23.69 71.06
N SER A 157 3.54 22.46 70.82
CA SER A 157 2.72 21.70 71.76
C SER A 157 3.56 20.95 72.81
N PHE A 158 4.85 20.71 72.54
CA PHE A 158 5.82 20.13 73.47
C PHE A 158 6.73 21.22 74.08
N ASN A 159 6.25 21.84 75.16
CA ASN A 159 7.03 22.79 75.96
C ASN A 159 8.22 22.11 76.67
N GLY A 160 9.37 21.98 75.99
CA GLY A 160 10.64 21.66 76.64
C GLY A 160 11.55 20.67 75.91
N ALA A 161 12.12 21.09 74.78
CA ALA A 161 13.38 20.61 74.18
C ALA A 161 13.73 19.10 74.34
N ASP A 162 13.25 18.28 73.41
CA ASP A 162 14.05 17.15 72.93
C ASP A 162 14.93 17.65 71.77
N ALA A 163 16.25 17.50 71.90
CA ALA A 163 17.21 17.94 70.88
C ALA A 163 17.01 17.19 69.54
N THR A 164 16.50 15.96 69.60
CA THR A 164 16.23 15.12 68.43
C THR A 164 15.16 15.73 67.52
N LEU A 165 14.13 16.34 68.12
CA LEU A 165 13.03 16.96 67.37
C LEU A 165 13.40 18.36 66.84
N GLN A 166 14.31 19.06 67.53
CA GLN A 166 14.91 20.30 66.99
C GLN A 166 15.85 20.01 65.81
N GLN A 167 16.61 18.92 65.88
CA GLN A 167 17.46 18.48 64.76
C GLN A 167 16.60 18.08 63.55
N LEU A 168 15.54 17.30 63.74
CA LEU A 168 14.64 16.90 62.64
C LEU A 168 14.00 18.12 61.93
N VAL A 169 13.63 19.16 62.68
CA VAL A 169 13.11 20.41 62.11
C VAL A 169 14.20 21.17 61.33
N GLN A 170 15.43 21.25 61.86
CA GLN A 170 16.56 21.88 61.16
C GLN A 170 16.98 21.12 59.89
N ASP A 171 16.96 19.80 59.92
CA ASP A 171 17.25 18.95 58.77
C ASP A 171 16.17 19.08 57.69
N THR A 172 14.89 19.25 58.11
CA THR A 172 13.77 19.52 57.19
C THR A 172 13.84 20.92 56.58
N ASP A 173 14.18 21.95 57.35
CA ASP A 173 14.40 23.32 56.84
C ASP A 173 15.59 23.37 55.87
N ALA A 174 16.66 22.63 56.18
CA ALA A 174 17.83 22.47 55.30
C ALA A 174 17.46 21.76 53.98
N LEU A 175 16.66 20.69 54.04
CA LEU A 175 16.13 20.02 52.84
C LEU A 175 15.31 20.99 51.98
N THR A 176 14.38 21.73 52.61
CA THR A 176 13.49 22.72 51.96
C THR A 176 14.27 23.87 51.31
N THR A 177 15.46 24.19 51.83
CA THR A 177 16.35 25.18 51.22
C THR A 177 17.14 24.57 50.05
N SER A 178 17.63 23.33 50.21
CA SER A 178 18.45 22.64 49.19
C SER A 178 17.69 22.23 47.93
N THR A 179 16.37 22.01 48.01
CA THR A 179 15.52 21.75 46.82
C THR A 179 15.39 22.94 45.87
N THR A 180 16.02 24.08 46.18
CA THR A 180 16.15 25.23 45.27
C THR A 180 17.54 25.39 44.63
N ASP A 181 18.51 24.53 44.96
CA ASP A 181 19.86 24.53 44.34
C ASP A 181 20.05 23.29 43.44
N THR A 182 19.93 23.49 42.13
CA THR A 182 19.92 22.43 41.11
C THR A 182 21.31 22.00 40.63
N SER A 183 22.39 22.35 41.35
CA SER A 183 23.76 22.32 40.79
C SER A 183 24.67 21.13 41.18
N ASN A 184 24.26 20.20 42.07
CA ASN A 184 25.12 19.08 42.47
C ASN A 184 24.35 17.76 42.80
N PRO A 185 24.25 16.80 41.86
CA PRO A 185 23.46 15.57 42.03
C PRO A 185 24.17 14.44 42.82
N SER A 186 25.37 14.66 43.36
CA SER A 186 26.19 13.58 43.95
C SER A 186 25.98 13.27 45.44
N SER A 187 25.09 13.98 46.13
CA SER A 187 24.93 13.90 47.60
C SER A 187 23.68 13.18 48.10
N LEU A 188 22.60 13.13 47.31
CA LEU A 188 21.29 12.65 47.78
C LEU A 188 21.28 11.14 48.09
N ALA A 189 21.87 10.32 47.22
CA ALA A 189 21.95 8.86 47.40
C ALA A 189 22.76 8.45 48.65
N SER A 190 23.86 9.17 48.93
CA SER A 190 24.67 8.96 50.13
C SER A 190 23.96 9.36 51.43
N MET A 191 23.02 10.31 51.39
CA MET A 191 22.23 10.71 52.56
C MET A 191 21.02 9.80 52.77
N LEU A 192 20.39 9.31 51.70
CA LEU A 192 19.35 8.27 51.78
C LEU A 192 19.87 6.96 52.40
N ALA A 193 21.08 6.52 52.03
CA ALA A 193 21.71 5.35 52.64
C ALA A 193 22.01 5.53 54.14
N SER A 194 22.36 6.76 54.57
CA SER A 194 22.55 7.07 56.00
C SER A 194 21.24 7.17 56.77
N LEU A 195 20.10 7.39 56.09
CA LEU A 195 18.78 7.47 56.68
C LEU A 195 18.16 6.07 56.86
N ASP A 196 18.33 5.19 55.88
CA ASP A 196 17.90 3.78 55.94
C ASP A 196 18.56 3.03 57.13
N ASP A 197 19.88 3.21 57.31
CA ASP A 197 20.65 2.63 58.42
C ASP A 197 20.20 3.14 59.81
N GLN A 198 19.62 4.35 59.88
CA GLN A 198 19.01 4.88 61.11
C GLN A 198 17.58 4.37 61.32
N VAL A 199 16.75 4.33 60.28
CA VAL A 199 15.34 3.89 60.32
C VAL A 199 15.22 2.43 60.77
N GLN A 200 16.15 1.55 60.39
CA GLN A 200 16.18 0.15 60.84
C GLN A 200 16.33 -0.02 62.37
N THR A 201 16.82 1.00 63.09
CA THR A 201 17.08 0.89 64.55
C THR A 201 15.95 1.35 65.46
N SER A 202 14.87 1.95 64.93
CA SER A 202 13.79 2.56 65.73
C SER A 202 12.40 1.92 65.52
N THR A 203 12.34 0.61 65.28
CA THR A 203 11.08 -0.13 65.15
C THR A 203 10.34 -0.30 66.50
N ALA A 204 9.46 0.65 66.85
CA ALA A 204 8.47 0.47 67.92
C ALA A 204 7.20 1.32 67.72
N SER A 205 6.02 0.67 67.84
CA SER A 205 4.64 1.20 67.67
C SER A 205 4.30 1.79 66.27
N ALA A 206 3.47 1.17 65.43
CA ALA A 206 2.03 0.83 65.55
C ALA A 206 1.11 2.07 65.54
N ALA A 207 0.05 2.18 64.73
CA ALA A 207 -0.66 1.17 63.90
C ALA A 207 -1.24 1.78 62.58
N ASP A 208 -2.12 1.04 61.89
CA ASP A 208 -2.98 1.44 60.73
C ASP A 208 -2.41 1.38 59.29
N LEU A 209 -1.70 0.31 58.94
CA LEU A 209 -1.37 0.01 57.52
C LEU A 209 -2.56 -0.49 56.67
N ALA A 210 -3.62 -1.03 57.29
CA ALA A 210 -4.72 -1.68 56.57
C ALA A 210 -5.61 -0.71 55.79
N THR A 211 -5.83 0.50 56.32
CA THR A 211 -6.66 1.53 55.69
C THR A 211 -6.00 2.13 54.46
N VAL A 212 -4.66 2.24 54.47
CA VAL A 212 -3.87 2.78 53.35
C VAL A 212 -3.87 1.83 52.16
N SER A 213 -3.79 0.52 52.40
CA SER A 213 -3.79 -0.50 51.33
C SER A 213 -5.08 -0.53 50.50
N ALA A 214 -6.23 -0.18 51.09
CA ALA A 214 -7.51 -0.13 50.37
C ALA A 214 -7.68 1.14 49.52
N ALA A 215 -7.11 2.26 49.97
CA ALA A 215 -7.11 3.50 49.21
C ALA A 215 -6.22 3.39 47.95
N LEU A 216 -5.07 2.72 48.06
CA LEU A 216 -4.11 2.56 46.95
C LEU A 216 -4.72 1.78 45.78
N GLN A 217 -5.41 0.66 46.05
CA GLN A 217 -6.05 -0.17 45.02
C GLN A 217 -7.22 0.53 44.30
N THR A 218 -7.80 1.57 44.91
CA THR A 218 -8.83 2.38 44.24
C THR A 218 -8.18 3.42 43.31
N PHE A 219 -6.99 3.90 43.66
CA PHE A 219 -6.24 4.89 42.88
C PHE A 219 -5.57 4.27 41.64
N GLU A 220 -5.12 3.01 41.72
CA GLU A 220 -4.59 2.25 40.58
C GLU A 220 -5.67 2.02 39.50
N ALA A 221 -6.95 1.85 39.89
CA ALA A 221 -8.06 1.62 38.97
C ALA A 221 -8.54 2.87 38.21
N GLU A 222 -8.27 4.08 38.70
CA GLU A 222 -8.57 5.34 37.99
C GLU A 222 -7.40 5.82 37.10
N ALA A 223 -6.21 5.23 37.23
CA ALA A 223 -5.03 5.61 36.45
C ALA A 223 -5.03 5.02 35.02
N ASP A 224 -5.57 3.82 34.83
CA ASP A 224 -5.63 3.14 33.53
C ASP A 224 -6.62 3.80 32.54
N ASP A 225 -7.52 4.67 33.01
CA ASP A 225 -8.48 5.41 32.16
C ASP A 225 -7.91 6.75 31.64
N PHE A 226 -6.73 7.18 32.10
CA PHE A 226 -6.17 8.51 31.79
C PHE A 226 -5.37 8.58 30.48
N VAL A 227 -5.04 7.46 29.84
CA VAL A 227 -4.16 7.45 28.65
C VAL A 227 -4.96 7.58 27.34
N THR A 228 -5.69 8.70 27.18
CA THR A 228 -6.18 9.13 25.85
C THR A 228 -5.92 10.62 25.54
N LYS A 229 -5.04 10.83 24.54
CA LYS A 229 -5.20 11.80 23.43
C LYS A 229 -4.83 13.31 23.56
N SER A 230 -4.23 13.86 24.61
CA SER A 230 -3.95 15.33 24.67
C SER A 230 -2.49 15.82 24.49
N ASP A 231 -1.46 15.14 24.99
CA ASP A 231 -0.22 15.85 25.39
C ASP A 231 0.96 15.84 24.38
N LEU A 232 0.80 15.29 23.17
CA LEU A 232 1.91 15.22 22.20
C LEU A 232 2.26 16.57 21.52
N HIS A 233 1.44 17.61 21.71
CA HIS A 233 1.48 18.86 20.93
C HIS A 233 2.62 19.84 21.26
N ARG A 234 3.50 19.55 22.22
CA ARG A 234 4.39 20.56 22.84
C ARG A 234 5.86 20.60 22.33
N TYR A 235 6.22 19.87 21.26
CA TYR A 235 7.64 19.66 20.84
C TYR A 235 8.10 20.17 19.47
N LEU A 236 7.46 21.18 18.87
CA LEU A 236 7.97 21.83 17.65
C LEU A 236 8.36 23.30 17.89
N PRO A 237 9.66 23.63 18.00
CA PRO A 237 10.12 24.98 18.32
C PRO A 237 10.39 25.86 17.08
N GLY A 238 9.67 26.99 17.00
CA GLY A 238 10.30 28.28 16.69
C GLY A 238 10.25 28.83 15.26
N ALA A 239 9.76 30.07 15.14
CA ALA A 239 9.95 30.98 14.01
C ALA A 239 9.29 30.61 12.66
N ILE A 240 8.00 30.31 12.69
CA ILE A 240 7.14 30.40 11.49
C ILE A 240 6.25 31.63 11.64
N ALA A 241 6.44 32.61 10.76
CA ALA A 241 5.50 33.72 10.66
C ALA A 241 4.21 33.19 10.03
N SER A 242 3.20 32.91 10.85
CA SER A 242 1.86 32.53 10.41
C SER A 242 1.16 33.74 9.78
N SER A 243 1.58 34.12 8.57
CA SER A 243 0.82 35.05 7.74
C SER A 243 -0.35 34.29 7.12
N ASN A 244 -1.53 34.89 7.15
CA ASN A 244 -2.73 34.35 6.48
C ASN A 244 -2.65 34.60 4.96
N MET A 245 -1.53 34.23 4.33
CA MET A 245 -1.27 34.40 2.91
C MET A 245 -1.79 33.21 2.11
N THR A 246 -2.76 33.47 1.24
CA THR A 246 -3.31 32.50 0.28
C THR A 246 -2.70 32.74 -1.10
N GLY A 247 -1.73 31.91 -1.50
CA GLY A 247 -1.07 32.01 -2.81
C GLY A 247 -0.07 30.87 -3.14
N PRO A 248 0.21 30.62 -4.44
CA PRO A 248 1.00 29.47 -4.90
C PRO A 248 2.52 29.66 -4.78
N CYS A 249 3.26 28.55 -4.70
CA CYS A 249 4.72 28.53 -4.69
C CYS A 249 5.26 28.91 -6.06
N ASN A 250 6.23 29.80 -6.10
CA ASN A 250 6.96 30.18 -7.30
C ASN A 250 8.34 30.72 -6.89
N ALA A 251 9.21 30.96 -7.87
CA ALA A 251 10.58 31.43 -7.62
C ALA A 251 10.68 32.71 -6.75
N THR A 252 9.62 33.54 -6.68
CA THR A 252 9.58 34.77 -5.86
C THR A 252 9.29 34.51 -4.38
N VAL A 253 8.78 33.33 -4.01
CA VAL A 253 8.44 32.93 -2.63
C VAL A 253 9.14 31.64 -2.19
N LEU A 254 10.21 31.26 -2.89
CA LEU A 254 11.01 30.07 -2.62
C LEU A 254 11.62 30.10 -1.20
N GLY A 255 11.52 28.99 -0.47
CA GLY A 255 12.02 28.84 0.90
C GLY A 255 11.22 29.56 2.00
N VAL A 256 10.14 30.29 1.66
CA VAL A 256 9.19 30.81 2.67
C VAL A 256 8.54 29.63 3.40
N LEU A 257 8.00 29.85 4.61
CA LEU A 257 7.31 28.82 5.38
C LEU A 257 5.95 29.34 5.88
N ARG A 258 4.88 28.57 5.65
CA ARG A 258 3.49 28.96 5.96
C ARG A 258 2.79 27.95 6.86
N SER A 259 1.85 28.44 7.67
CA SER A 259 0.83 27.63 8.35
C SER A 259 -0.33 27.44 7.37
N ASN A 260 -0.50 26.23 6.85
CA ASN A 260 -1.69 25.93 6.06
C ASN A 260 -2.84 25.61 7.04
N ASN A 261 -3.79 26.54 7.18
CA ASN A 261 -4.89 26.41 8.13
C ASN A 261 -5.87 25.26 7.80
N GLN A 262 -5.78 24.64 6.61
CA GLN A 262 -6.65 23.53 6.21
C GLN A 262 -6.05 22.17 6.52
N THR A 263 -4.76 21.96 6.28
CA THR A 263 -4.04 20.76 6.75
C THR A 263 -3.59 20.86 8.21
N GLN A 264 -3.63 22.07 8.79
CA GLN A 264 -3.02 22.44 10.08
C GLN A 264 -1.52 22.10 10.16
N GLN A 265 -0.85 22.10 9.01
CA GLN A 265 0.54 21.71 8.87
C GLN A 265 1.38 22.85 8.30
N TYR A 266 2.71 22.68 8.41
CA TYR A 266 3.70 23.67 8.05
C TYR A 266 4.47 23.28 6.78
N GLU A 267 4.59 24.22 5.84
CA GLU A 267 4.99 23.94 4.45
C GLU A 267 6.01 24.96 3.92
N THR A 268 6.96 24.52 3.07
CA THR A 268 8.03 25.37 2.51
C THR A 268 8.25 25.22 0.99
N CYS A 269 8.39 26.32 0.26
CA CYS A 269 8.49 26.34 -1.21
C CYS A 269 9.87 25.86 -1.74
N ARG A 270 9.92 24.93 -2.71
CA ARG A 270 11.11 24.18 -3.20
C ARG A 270 11.08 23.95 -4.73
N ARG A 271 12.10 23.26 -5.29
CA ARG A 271 12.33 23.03 -6.76
C ARG A 271 12.90 21.64 -7.08
N ALA A 272 12.65 21.10 -8.29
CA ALA A 272 13.26 19.88 -8.86
C ALA A 272 13.47 19.95 -10.40
N GLU A 273 14.21 18.99 -10.99
CA GLU A 273 14.64 18.94 -12.41
C GLU A 273 14.34 17.54 -13.02
N THR A 274 13.69 17.46 -14.20
CA THR A 274 13.27 16.19 -14.85
C THR A 274 13.66 16.11 -16.34
N TRP A 275 13.31 15.01 -17.04
CA TRP A 275 13.63 14.83 -18.46
C TRP A 275 12.99 15.87 -19.40
N ASN A 276 12.08 16.72 -18.89
CA ASN A 276 11.38 17.77 -19.64
C ASN A 276 11.45 19.19 -19.00
N GLY A 277 12.08 19.39 -17.82
CA GLY A 277 12.29 20.75 -17.27
C GLY A 277 12.35 20.91 -15.73
N ASP A 278 12.36 22.17 -15.26
CA ASP A 278 12.37 22.57 -13.84
C ASP A 278 10.94 22.79 -13.28
N VAL A 279 10.65 22.33 -12.06
CA VAL A 279 9.33 22.45 -11.38
C VAL A 279 9.47 23.04 -9.96
N TYR A 280 8.53 23.87 -9.49
CA TYR A 280 8.52 24.53 -8.17
C TYR A 280 7.23 24.25 -7.36
N PHE A 281 7.31 24.04 -6.04
CA PHE A 281 6.20 23.51 -5.21
C PHE A 281 6.28 23.83 -3.70
N TRP A 282 5.15 23.88 -2.96
CA TRP A 282 5.17 23.90 -1.48
C TRP A 282 5.36 22.46 -0.96
N HIS A 283 6.37 22.24 -0.11
CA HIS A 283 6.71 20.95 0.50
C HIS A 283 6.42 20.99 2.01
N PRO A 284 5.40 20.26 2.49
CA PRO A 284 5.10 20.07 3.89
C PRO A 284 6.23 19.37 4.62
N MET A 285 6.52 19.83 5.84
CA MET A 285 7.59 19.23 6.64
C MET A 285 7.20 17.83 7.14
N GLY A 286 8.16 16.91 7.13
CA GLY A 286 7.99 15.53 7.61
C GLY A 286 7.74 14.47 6.53
N LEU A 287 7.99 14.77 5.26
CA LEU A 287 7.71 13.87 4.14
C LEU A 287 8.94 13.52 3.28
N PRO A 288 8.90 12.40 2.51
CA PRO A 288 9.96 11.99 1.60
C PRO A 288 10.34 13.03 0.54
N GLN A 289 11.52 12.85 -0.07
CA GLN A 289 11.97 13.74 -1.14
C GLN A 289 11.08 13.61 -2.38
N PHE A 290 10.87 14.72 -3.09
CA PHE A 290 9.99 14.84 -4.25
C PHE A 290 8.50 14.62 -3.96
N CYS A 291 8.19 14.12 -2.76
CA CYS A 291 6.90 14.10 -2.12
C CYS A 291 6.61 15.44 -1.46
N ILE A 292 5.54 16.09 -1.87
CA ILE A 292 5.28 17.47 -1.48
C ILE A 292 3.90 17.57 -0.81
N LYS A 293 3.42 16.43 -0.26
CA LYS A 293 2.18 16.16 0.52
C LYS A 293 2.12 14.64 0.91
N GLY A 294 1.29 14.21 1.87
CA GLY A 294 1.54 12.95 2.62
C GLY A 294 0.72 12.71 3.89
N GLU A 295 1.26 11.90 4.81
CA GLU A 295 1.03 12.02 6.27
C GLU A 295 2.39 12.19 6.99
N PRO A 296 2.63 13.24 7.81
CA PRO A 296 3.99 13.58 8.24
C PRO A 296 4.38 12.86 9.54
N TRP A 297 3.41 12.32 10.29
CA TRP A 297 3.64 11.50 11.48
C TRP A 297 4.13 10.10 11.11
N THR A 298 3.69 9.58 9.96
CA THR A 298 4.16 8.32 9.37
C THR A 298 5.17 8.52 8.24
N ALA A 299 5.44 9.77 7.85
CA ALA A 299 6.15 10.16 6.63
C ALA A 299 5.70 9.38 5.37
N THR A 300 4.41 9.01 5.29
CA THR A 300 3.88 8.32 4.12
C THR A 300 3.79 9.32 2.99
N CYS A 301 4.52 9.05 1.91
CA CYS A 301 4.35 9.70 0.63
C CYS A 301 3.30 8.94 -0.19
N THR A 302 2.61 9.60 -1.12
CA THR A 302 1.60 8.91 -1.92
C THR A 302 1.56 9.39 -3.40
N GLU A 303 2.44 10.32 -3.82
CA GLU A 303 2.76 10.86 -5.18
C GLU A 303 4.02 11.77 -5.08
N CYS A 304 4.58 12.19 -6.21
CA CYS A 304 5.64 13.19 -6.24
C CYS A 304 5.40 14.27 -7.34
N ILE A 305 6.38 15.16 -7.58
CA ILE A 305 6.57 15.84 -8.90
C ILE A 305 6.60 14.86 -10.10
N ALA A 306 6.58 15.29 -11.38
CA ALA A 306 6.28 14.46 -12.57
C ALA A 306 7.42 13.64 -13.30
N GLY A 307 7.40 12.28 -13.24
CA GLY A 307 8.24 11.28 -13.98
C GLY A 307 8.60 9.83 -13.43
N TYR A 308 8.03 9.23 -12.36
CA TYR A 308 8.44 8.00 -11.60
C TYR A 308 7.23 7.18 -10.95
N VAL A 309 7.24 6.60 -9.71
CA VAL A 309 6.12 6.53 -8.66
C VAL A 309 6.51 6.46 -7.20
N ALA A 310 5.76 7.24 -6.39
CA ALA A 310 5.60 7.14 -4.94
C ALA A 310 4.97 5.82 -4.49
N SER A 311 5.49 5.26 -3.41
CA SER A 311 4.93 4.06 -2.80
C SER A 311 4.14 4.45 -1.55
N LEU A 312 2.95 3.88 -1.35
CA LEU A 312 2.09 4.03 -0.16
C LEU A 312 2.78 3.61 1.16
N ALA A 313 3.98 3.03 1.11
CA ALA A 313 4.75 2.66 2.27
C ALA A 313 5.36 3.91 2.96
N SER A 314 5.24 3.94 4.29
CA SER A 314 5.89 4.90 5.18
C SER A 314 7.36 5.15 4.79
N HIS A 315 7.73 6.43 4.63
CA HIS A 315 9.06 6.93 4.24
C HIS A 315 9.56 6.62 2.80
N ALA A 316 8.76 6.01 1.91
CA ALA A 316 9.24 5.57 0.59
C ALA A 316 9.40 6.70 -0.46
N PRO A 317 10.43 6.63 -1.36
CA PRO A 317 10.65 7.58 -2.46
C PRO A 317 10.12 7.10 -3.84
N CYS A 318 10.28 7.91 -4.89
CA CYS A 318 9.72 7.74 -6.25
C CYS A 318 10.65 6.95 -7.27
N GLN A 319 10.20 5.96 -8.13
CA GLN A 319 11.04 4.99 -9.01
C GLN A 319 10.55 4.61 -10.51
N ILE A 320 11.08 3.62 -11.34
CA ILE A 320 10.80 3.35 -12.86
C ILE A 320 10.70 1.84 -13.46
N GLN A 321 9.93 1.55 -14.56
CA GLN A 321 9.32 0.26 -15.15
C GLN A 321 10.00 -0.58 -16.34
N ALA A 322 9.68 -1.90 -16.66
CA ALA A 322 9.98 -2.72 -17.95
C ALA A 322 9.57 -4.28 -18.12
N ASP A 323 9.34 -4.86 -19.37
CA ASP A 323 9.18 -6.34 -19.81
C ASP A 323 9.56 -6.70 -21.33
N LEU A 324 9.85 -7.97 -21.77
CA LEU A 324 10.31 -8.38 -23.16
C LEU A 324 9.80 -9.67 -23.93
N LEU A 325 9.62 -10.85 -23.30
CA LEU A 325 9.16 -12.12 -23.95
C LEU A 325 8.42 -12.94 -22.90
N HIS A 326 7.27 -13.53 -23.23
CA HIS A 326 6.52 -14.33 -22.26
C HIS A 326 5.79 -15.48 -22.97
N MET A 327 6.24 -16.71 -22.74
CA MET A 327 5.66 -17.95 -23.28
C MET A 327 5.17 -18.84 -22.12
N PRO A 328 3.87 -18.87 -21.80
CA PRO A 328 3.37 -19.74 -20.73
C PRO A 328 3.41 -21.21 -21.13
N PHE A 329 3.06 -21.50 -22.40
CA PHE A 329 2.88 -22.81 -23.02
C PHE A 329 1.54 -23.53 -22.78
N ASP A 330 0.59 -22.92 -22.08
CA ASP A 330 -0.75 -23.44 -21.78
C ASP A 330 -1.56 -23.88 -23.02
N ASN A 331 -1.35 -25.11 -23.49
CA ASN A 331 -1.91 -25.65 -24.75
C ASN A 331 -1.61 -24.81 -26.02
N ASN A 332 -0.67 -23.86 -25.98
CA ASN A 332 -0.41 -22.94 -27.08
C ASN A 332 1.07 -22.53 -27.19
N LEU A 333 1.46 -21.96 -28.34
CA LEU A 333 2.81 -21.46 -28.62
C LEU A 333 2.82 -19.94 -28.85
N TRP A 334 1.98 -19.20 -28.11
CA TRP A 334 1.82 -17.77 -28.25
C TRP A 334 2.66 -16.99 -27.24
N ASP A 335 3.29 -15.91 -27.72
CA ASP A 335 4.02 -14.95 -26.88
C ASP A 335 3.03 -13.91 -26.31
N LEU A 336 2.78 -13.98 -25.00
CA LEU A 336 1.92 -13.07 -24.25
C LEU A 336 2.55 -11.71 -23.93
N SER A 337 3.85 -11.52 -24.19
CA SER A 337 4.47 -10.20 -23.99
C SER A 337 3.84 -9.15 -24.91
N THR A 338 4.08 -7.87 -24.61
CA THR A 338 3.64 -6.74 -25.44
C THR A 338 4.04 -6.85 -26.92
N ASN A 339 5.01 -7.70 -27.26
CA ASN A 339 5.47 -7.97 -28.62
C ASN A 339 4.61 -8.96 -29.43
N ARG A 340 3.78 -9.80 -28.78
CA ARG A 340 2.76 -10.68 -29.40
C ARG A 340 3.20 -11.45 -30.67
N ARG A 341 4.23 -12.30 -30.54
CA ARG A 341 4.91 -13.00 -31.65
C ARG A 341 4.48 -14.46 -31.85
N ASN A 342 4.52 -14.90 -33.10
CA ASN A 342 4.38 -16.31 -33.49
C ASN A 342 5.68 -17.10 -33.24
N VAL A 343 5.58 -18.22 -32.52
CA VAL A 343 6.67 -19.21 -32.37
C VAL A 343 6.31 -20.47 -33.14
N LEU A 344 7.28 -21.05 -33.87
CA LEU A 344 7.06 -22.17 -34.78
C LEU A 344 7.68 -23.47 -34.23
N PHE A 345 6.91 -24.57 -34.25
CA PHE A 345 7.38 -25.92 -33.94
C PHE A 345 7.96 -26.62 -35.17
N PHE A 346 9.06 -27.35 -34.98
CA PHE A 346 9.74 -28.17 -35.98
C PHE A 346 10.01 -29.56 -35.42
N GLY A 347 9.81 -30.60 -36.24
CA GLY A 347 9.95 -32.02 -35.88
C GLY A 347 8.71 -32.83 -36.27
N THR A 348 8.75 -34.15 -36.07
CA THR A 348 7.54 -34.98 -36.24
C THR A 348 6.60 -34.75 -35.07
N ALA A 349 5.45 -34.13 -35.31
CA ALA A 349 4.45 -33.86 -34.27
C ALA A 349 3.97 -35.18 -33.63
N SER A 350 3.96 -35.24 -32.30
CA SER A 350 3.20 -36.26 -31.57
C SER A 350 1.79 -35.75 -31.28
N GLU A 351 0.87 -36.66 -31.00
CA GLU A 351 -0.51 -36.35 -30.60
C GLU A 351 -0.61 -35.67 -29.22
N THR A 352 0.52 -35.41 -28.55
CA THR A 352 0.60 -35.01 -27.13
C THR A 352 1.67 -33.94 -26.86
N LEU A 353 1.74 -32.91 -27.72
CA LEU A 353 2.72 -31.81 -27.58
C LEU A 353 2.61 -31.06 -26.24
N PHE A 354 1.40 -30.99 -25.67
CA PHE A 354 1.10 -30.41 -24.35
C PHE A 354 0.58 -31.49 -23.37
N GLY A 355 1.12 -32.72 -23.49
CA GLY A 355 0.65 -33.89 -22.74
C GLY A 355 1.18 -34.03 -21.31
N ARG A 356 1.83 -33.00 -20.76
CA ARG A 356 2.39 -32.99 -19.40
C ARG A 356 1.91 -31.73 -18.67
N THR A 357 1.62 -31.84 -17.39
CA THR A 357 1.31 -30.70 -16.53
C THR A 357 2.59 -29.96 -16.11
N GLY A 358 2.55 -28.63 -16.18
CA GLY A 358 3.53 -27.68 -15.64
C GLY A 358 3.44 -27.53 -14.12
N LEU A 359 4.14 -26.54 -13.58
CA LEU A 359 4.25 -26.33 -12.12
C LEU A 359 3.06 -25.56 -11.52
N ASP A 360 2.46 -24.68 -12.30
CA ASP A 360 1.24 -23.91 -11.99
C ASP A 360 -0.06 -24.72 -12.21
N GLY A 361 0.06 -25.99 -12.62
CA GLY A 361 -1.06 -26.85 -12.99
C GLY A 361 -1.52 -26.73 -14.45
N SER A 362 -0.90 -25.85 -15.26
CA SER A 362 -1.21 -25.70 -16.68
C SER A 362 -0.61 -26.84 -17.54
N PRO A 363 -0.91 -26.93 -18.84
CA PRO A 363 -0.21 -27.82 -19.78
C PRO A 363 1.15 -27.26 -20.24
N ALA A 364 2.23 -27.99 -19.97
CA ALA A 364 3.60 -27.67 -20.38
C ALA A 364 3.96 -28.23 -21.78
N LEU A 365 4.87 -27.54 -22.48
CA LEU A 365 5.43 -28.00 -23.76
C LEU A 365 6.32 -29.21 -23.55
N GLN A 366 6.05 -30.30 -24.26
CA GLN A 366 6.83 -31.55 -24.19
C GLN A 366 7.58 -31.82 -25.50
N LEU A 367 8.91 -31.91 -25.42
CA LEU A 367 9.79 -32.34 -26.51
C LEU A 367 10.35 -33.75 -26.19
N ARG A 368 10.70 -34.52 -27.23
CA ARG A 368 11.17 -35.91 -27.16
C ARG A 368 12.54 -36.11 -27.83
N GLY A 369 13.34 -35.05 -27.94
CA GLY A 369 14.56 -35.03 -28.75
C GLY A 369 14.27 -35.26 -30.25
N ALA A 370 15.21 -35.91 -30.94
CA ALA A 370 15.07 -36.33 -32.35
C ALA A 370 14.58 -35.20 -33.29
N GLU A 371 15.32 -34.08 -33.32
CA GLU A 371 15.03 -32.87 -34.10
C GLU A 371 13.78 -32.06 -33.69
N GLN A 372 13.07 -32.43 -32.63
CA GLN A 372 11.95 -31.63 -32.10
C GLN A 372 12.44 -30.37 -31.38
N HIS A 373 11.98 -29.19 -31.83
CA HIS A 373 12.33 -27.89 -31.24
C HIS A 373 11.38 -26.76 -31.66
N LEU A 374 11.48 -25.61 -31.00
CA LEU A 374 10.83 -24.37 -31.43
C LEU A 374 11.82 -23.36 -32.00
N ARG A 375 11.31 -22.45 -32.85
CA ARG A 375 12.03 -21.27 -33.35
C ARG A 375 11.25 -20.00 -33.07
N ALA A 376 11.86 -19.08 -32.33
CA ALA A 376 11.35 -17.74 -32.09
C ALA A 376 11.80 -16.75 -33.20
N PRO A 377 11.05 -15.66 -33.47
CA PRO A 377 11.48 -14.63 -34.41
C PRO A 377 12.76 -13.89 -33.95
N PRO A 378 13.45 -13.17 -34.86
CA PRO A 378 14.61 -12.36 -34.50
C PRO A 378 14.27 -11.26 -33.48
N ASN A 379 15.15 -11.04 -32.49
CA ASN A 379 14.98 -10.01 -31.47
C ASN A 379 16.31 -9.29 -31.16
N VAL A 380 16.25 -8.04 -30.68
CA VAL A 380 17.40 -7.28 -30.20
C VAL A 380 17.48 -7.43 -28.68
N ILE A 381 18.58 -7.99 -28.17
CA ILE A 381 18.77 -8.23 -26.74
C ILE A 381 20.18 -7.77 -26.38
N GLY A 382 20.35 -7.12 -25.23
CA GLY A 382 21.63 -6.68 -24.68
C GLY A 382 21.44 -5.84 -23.42
N GLY A 383 22.55 -5.40 -22.83
CA GLY A 383 22.54 -4.74 -21.53
C GLY A 383 22.02 -5.65 -20.42
N ALA A 384 21.55 -5.03 -19.34
CA ALA A 384 20.86 -5.67 -18.23
C ALA A 384 19.59 -6.38 -18.74
N PHE A 385 19.46 -7.68 -18.46
CA PHE A 385 18.32 -8.49 -18.87
C PHE A 385 18.17 -9.67 -17.91
N SER A 386 16.97 -10.26 -17.88
CA SER A 386 16.68 -11.47 -17.10
C SER A 386 15.92 -12.48 -17.92
N VAL A 387 16.03 -13.76 -17.57
CA VAL A 387 15.29 -14.87 -18.17
C VAL A 387 14.85 -15.81 -17.05
N CYS A 388 13.61 -16.30 -17.08
CA CYS A 388 13.11 -17.33 -16.17
C CYS A 388 12.43 -18.43 -17.00
N VAL A 389 12.58 -19.69 -16.59
CA VAL A 389 11.97 -20.84 -17.30
C VAL A 389 11.82 -22.05 -16.38
N SER A 390 10.66 -22.70 -16.44
CA SER A 390 10.38 -23.96 -15.75
C SER A 390 10.70 -25.13 -16.67
N ILE A 391 11.44 -26.13 -16.20
CA ILE A 391 11.90 -27.25 -17.04
C ILE A 391 11.87 -28.61 -16.32
N VAL A 392 11.75 -29.69 -17.10
CA VAL A 392 12.07 -31.06 -16.66
C VAL A 392 12.81 -31.76 -17.78
N PHE A 393 13.88 -32.51 -17.46
CA PHE A 393 14.51 -33.42 -18.42
C PHE A 393 13.95 -34.83 -18.26
N ASP A 394 13.52 -35.43 -19.36
CA ASP A 394 13.19 -36.86 -19.40
C ASP A 394 14.43 -37.70 -19.81
N ASN A 395 15.40 -37.09 -20.51
CA ASN A 395 16.69 -37.69 -20.84
C ASN A 395 17.82 -36.65 -20.85
N PHE A 396 18.91 -36.93 -20.13
CA PHE A 396 20.03 -35.99 -19.95
C PHE A 396 21.06 -36.10 -21.07
N GLY A 397 20.89 -35.28 -22.11
CA GLY A 397 21.92 -35.02 -23.10
C GLY A 397 22.99 -34.04 -22.56
N LEU A 398 24.26 -34.43 -22.57
CA LEU A 398 25.35 -33.50 -22.27
C LEU A 398 25.38 -32.39 -23.34
N TYR A 399 25.36 -31.13 -22.91
CA TYR A 399 25.23 -29.94 -23.75
C TYR A 399 23.88 -29.73 -24.46
N SER A 400 22.82 -30.49 -24.14
CA SER A 400 21.47 -30.17 -24.64
C SER A 400 21.05 -28.76 -24.21
N ARG A 401 20.25 -28.08 -25.04
CA ARG A 401 19.88 -26.66 -24.85
C ARG A 401 18.42 -26.50 -24.50
N ILE A 402 18.16 -25.73 -23.45
CA ILE A 402 16.83 -25.21 -23.14
C ILE A 402 16.50 -24.11 -24.14
N PHE A 403 17.44 -23.17 -24.36
CA PHE A 403 17.42 -22.24 -25.48
C PHE A 403 18.84 -21.89 -25.97
N ASP A 404 18.94 -21.46 -27.23
CA ASP A 404 20.18 -21.04 -27.90
C ASP A 404 19.85 -19.91 -28.89
N PHE A 405 20.05 -18.66 -28.48
CA PHE A 405 19.75 -17.46 -29.27
C PHE A 405 21.04 -16.87 -29.84
N SER A 406 21.18 -16.90 -31.15
CA SER A 406 22.43 -16.61 -31.86
C SER A 406 22.26 -15.59 -32.99
N THR A 407 23.32 -14.83 -33.25
CA THR A 407 23.46 -14.04 -34.49
C THR A 407 23.98 -14.87 -35.67
N ALA A 408 24.51 -16.06 -35.42
CA ALA A 408 25.13 -16.91 -36.44
C ALA A 408 24.07 -17.71 -37.21
N PRO A 409 24.33 -18.09 -38.48
CA PRO A 409 23.47 -18.99 -39.25
C PRO A 409 23.26 -20.35 -38.57
N GLU A 410 22.14 -20.97 -38.92
CA GLU A 410 21.70 -22.30 -38.47
C GLU A 410 22.78 -23.38 -38.68
N GLY A 411 23.15 -24.07 -37.60
CA GLY A 411 24.12 -25.17 -37.60
C GLY A 411 25.60 -24.76 -37.65
N THR A 412 25.91 -23.46 -37.58
CA THR A 412 27.29 -22.96 -37.63
C THR A 412 27.86 -22.65 -36.23
N GLN A 413 29.07 -23.13 -35.96
CA GLN A 413 29.78 -22.87 -34.71
C GLN A 413 30.66 -21.63 -34.84
N GLU A 414 30.19 -20.49 -34.33
CA GLU A 414 31.04 -19.35 -33.99
C GLU A 414 31.14 -19.20 -32.47
N GLY A 415 32.36 -18.96 -31.98
CA GLY A 415 32.64 -18.73 -30.56
C GLY A 415 32.79 -17.23 -30.26
N GLY A 416 32.09 -16.76 -29.22
CA GLY A 416 32.16 -15.37 -28.75
C GLY A 416 30.86 -14.92 -28.09
N ASN A 417 30.81 -13.66 -27.63
CA ASN A 417 29.71 -13.06 -26.84
C ASN A 417 28.41 -12.80 -27.62
N SER A 418 28.26 -13.40 -28.80
CA SER A 418 27.13 -13.18 -29.71
C SER A 418 25.91 -14.03 -29.37
N ASN A 419 26.10 -15.15 -28.65
CA ASN A 419 25.03 -16.06 -28.28
C ASN A 419 24.58 -15.81 -26.83
N ILE A 420 23.27 -15.94 -26.57
CA ILE A 420 22.71 -16.09 -25.22
C ILE A 420 22.05 -17.46 -25.21
N LEU A 421 22.49 -18.34 -24.31
CA LEU A 421 22.08 -19.74 -24.31
C LEU A 421 22.03 -20.29 -22.89
N MET A 422 21.24 -21.36 -22.72
CA MET A 422 21.06 -22.03 -21.45
C MET A 422 21.00 -23.55 -21.67
N LEU A 423 21.74 -24.31 -20.87
CA LEU A 423 22.14 -25.67 -21.26
C LEU A 423 22.34 -26.63 -20.09
N ASN A 424 22.13 -27.93 -20.35
CA ASN A 424 22.53 -28.99 -19.43
C ASN A 424 24.04 -29.26 -19.52
N ARG A 425 24.75 -29.25 -18.37
CA ARG A 425 26.17 -29.59 -18.25
C ARG A 425 26.45 -30.90 -17.52
N ASP A 426 25.44 -31.55 -16.96
CA ASP A 426 25.61 -32.78 -16.18
C ASP A 426 25.35 -34.05 -17.03
N THR A 427 25.94 -35.15 -16.58
CA THR A 427 25.75 -36.53 -17.05
C THR A 427 25.06 -37.43 -16.02
N SER A 428 24.70 -36.90 -14.84
CA SER A 428 23.90 -37.61 -13.84
C SER A 428 22.41 -37.60 -14.20
N ASN A 429 21.68 -38.64 -13.79
CA ASN A 429 20.23 -38.81 -14.01
C ASN A 429 19.42 -38.57 -12.72
N ASP A 430 19.95 -37.78 -11.77
CA ASP A 430 19.30 -37.60 -10.47
C ASP A 430 17.99 -36.78 -10.62
N PHE A 431 16.89 -37.41 -10.23
CA PHE A 431 15.53 -36.93 -10.49
C PHE A 431 15.17 -35.76 -9.56
N LEU A 432 15.47 -34.55 -9.99
CA LEU A 432 15.07 -33.33 -9.30
C LEU A 432 13.70 -32.87 -9.79
N GLN A 433 12.79 -32.64 -8.83
CA GLN A 433 11.49 -31.98 -9.05
C GLN A 433 11.66 -30.69 -9.89
N PRO A 434 10.66 -30.32 -10.73
CA PRO A 434 10.86 -29.34 -11.79
C PRO A 434 11.39 -28.02 -11.23
N PRO A 435 12.55 -27.53 -11.68
CA PRO A 435 12.99 -26.21 -11.26
C PRO A 435 12.48 -25.10 -12.18
N LEU A 436 11.95 -24.03 -11.59
CA LEU A 436 12.10 -22.71 -12.21
C LEU A 436 13.58 -22.34 -12.12
N ILE A 437 14.18 -21.94 -13.23
CA ILE A 437 15.54 -21.45 -13.26
C ILE A 437 15.54 -20.03 -13.85
N CYS A 438 15.97 -19.06 -13.05
CA CYS A 438 16.15 -17.68 -13.50
C CYS A 438 17.63 -17.33 -13.66
N HIS A 439 17.96 -16.67 -14.77
CA HIS A 439 19.27 -16.08 -15.03
C HIS A 439 19.12 -14.57 -15.14
N VAL A 440 19.80 -13.85 -14.26
CA VAL A 440 19.85 -12.38 -14.24
C VAL A 440 21.22 -11.93 -14.75
N TYR A 441 21.28 -10.79 -15.44
CA TYR A 441 22.53 -10.15 -15.85
C TYR A 441 23.47 -9.95 -14.65
N HIS A 442 24.78 -9.92 -14.91
CA HIS A 442 25.84 -10.33 -13.97
C HIS A 442 25.91 -11.84 -13.69
N ALA A 443 25.16 -12.66 -14.44
CA ALA A 443 25.19 -14.12 -14.41
C ALA A 443 25.03 -14.69 -13.00
N GLN A 444 24.02 -14.17 -12.31
CA GLN A 444 23.42 -14.85 -11.18
C GLN A 444 22.44 -15.90 -11.70
N LEU A 445 22.61 -17.13 -11.22
CA LEU A 445 21.70 -18.24 -11.52
C LEU A 445 20.90 -18.55 -10.27
N TYR A 446 19.59 -18.57 -10.41
CA TYR A 446 18.63 -18.90 -9.37
C TYR A 446 17.91 -20.19 -9.74
N LYS A 447 17.58 -21.01 -8.76
CA LYS A 447 16.81 -22.24 -8.92
C LYS A 447 15.74 -22.29 -7.83
N ASN A 448 14.46 -22.26 -8.22
CA ASN A 448 13.32 -22.18 -7.30
C ASN A 448 13.43 -21.00 -6.31
N GLY A 449 13.68 -19.80 -6.84
CA GLY A 449 13.89 -18.59 -6.02
C GLY A 449 15.27 -18.45 -5.38
N ASP A 450 15.96 -19.56 -5.08
CA ASP A 450 17.27 -19.54 -4.40
C ASP A 450 18.43 -19.23 -5.35
N GLN A 451 19.31 -18.28 -4.98
CA GLN A 451 20.52 -17.99 -5.74
C GLN A 451 21.55 -19.13 -5.58
N ILE A 452 21.81 -19.88 -6.65
CA ILE A 452 22.75 -21.02 -6.67
C ILE A 452 24.12 -20.70 -7.28
N MET A 453 24.26 -19.58 -8.01
CA MET A 453 25.54 -19.15 -8.58
C MET A 453 25.59 -17.63 -8.80
N GLN A 454 26.79 -17.06 -8.81
CA GLN A 454 27.08 -15.70 -9.27
C GLN A 454 28.47 -15.68 -9.93
N LEU A 455 28.59 -15.06 -11.11
CA LEU A 455 29.91 -14.78 -11.70
C LEU A 455 30.42 -13.42 -11.22
N THR A 456 31.74 -13.32 -11.02
CA THR A 456 32.42 -12.13 -10.48
C THR A 456 33.04 -11.23 -11.55
N GLU A 457 33.07 -11.65 -12.82
CA GLU A 457 33.54 -10.82 -13.94
C GLU A 457 32.36 -10.28 -14.76
N GLN A 458 32.29 -8.96 -14.89
CA GLN A 458 31.33 -8.27 -15.75
C GLN A 458 31.66 -8.50 -17.23
N GLN A 459 30.84 -9.29 -17.93
CA GLN A 459 30.80 -9.26 -19.38
C GLN A 459 29.61 -8.43 -19.85
N THR A 460 29.90 -7.33 -20.55
CA THR A 460 28.89 -6.52 -21.21
C THR A 460 28.27 -7.31 -22.37
N ILE A 461 26.95 -7.52 -22.32
CA ILE A 461 26.24 -8.16 -23.42
C ILE A 461 25.83 -7.06 -24.42
N PRO A 462 26.41 -7.03 -25.62
CA PRO A 462 26.05 -6.02 -26.61
C PRO A 462 24.60 -6.18 -27.08
N PHE A 463 23.94 -5.06 -27.35
CA PHE A 463 22.63 -5.02 -27.99
C PHE A 463 22.74 -5.53 -29.43
N LEU A 464 22.45 -6.82 -29.61
CA LEU A 464 22.58 -7.52 -30.89
C LEU A 464 21.25 -8.11 -31.33
N ARG A 465 20.96 -7.96 -32.63
CA ARG A 465 19.83 -8.62 -33.29
C ARG A 465 20.17 -10.09 -33.53
N ARG A 466 19.67 -10.98 -32.68
CA ARG A 466 19.81 -12.44 -32.80
C ARG A 466 18.72 -12.97 -33.73
N THR A 467 19.08 -13.87 -34.64
CA THR A 467 18.27 -14.29 -35.80
C THR A 467 18.05 -15.80 -35.87
N SER A 468 18.85 -16.57 -35.15
CA SER A 468 18.74 -18.02 -35.01
C SER A 468 18.42 -18.30 -33.54
N ASN A 469 17.13 -18.23 -33.20
CA ASN A 469 16.63 -18.25 -31.83
C ASN A 469 15.87 -19.57 -31.59
N TYR A 470 16.55 -20.54 -30.99
CA TYR A 470 16.01 -21.88 -30.75
C TYR A 470 15.60 -22.09 -29.29
N ILE A 471 14.54 -22.86 -29.08
CA ILE A 471 14.14 -23.42 -27.79
C ILE A 471 14.11 -24.95 -27.98
N GLY A 472 14.79 -25.69 -27.10
CA GLY A 472 14.93 -27.15 -27.18
C GLY A 472 16.00 -27.68 -28.15
N ARG A 473 16.72 -26.83 -28.89
CA ARG A 473 17.79 -27.23 -29.82
C ARG A 473 19.01 -26.33 -29.69
N SER A 474 20.20 -26.89 -29.93
CA SER A 474 21.44 -26.11 -30.03
C SER A 474 21.71 -25.64 -31.44
N ASN A 475 22.31 -24.44 -31.58
CA ASN A 475 22.85 -24.02 -32.88
C ASN A 475 24.14 -24.80 -33.25
N PHE A 476 24.68 -25.58 -32.31
CA PHE A 476 25.86 -26.44 -32.48
C PHE A 476 25.40 -27.87 -32.82
N GLY A 477 25.39 -28.22 -34.12
CA GLY A 477 24.75 -29.46 -34.62
C GLY A 477 25.31 -30.81 -34.17
N ASN A 478 26.38 -30.84 -33.36
CA ASN A 478 26.89 -32.07 -32.72
C ASN A 478 26.33 -32.29 -31.29
N ASN A 479 25.60 -31.31 -30.73
CA ASN A 479 24.96 -31.44 -29.43
C ASN A 479 23.61 -32.16 -29.57
N PRO A 480 23.18 -32.95 -28.57
CA PRO A 480 21.84 -33.53 -28.55
C PRO A 480 20.76 -32.45 -28.40
N ASP A 481 19.60 -32.68 -29.04
CA ASP A 481 18.38 -31.91 -28.80
C ASP A 481 17.83 -32.17 -27.38
N PHE A 482 16.91 -31.32 -26.92
CA PHE A 482 16.26 -31.44 -25.61
C PHE A 482 15.17 -32.50 -25.61
N ASP A 483 15.13 -33.32 -24.55
CA ASP A 483 14.15 -34.39 -24.32
C ASP A 483 13.62 -34.25 -22.89
N GLY A 484 12.36 -33.83 -22.77
CA GLY A 484 11.82 -33.25 -21.54
C GLY A 484 10.70 -32.24 -21.78
N ALA A 485 10.26 -31.56 -20.72
CA ALA A 485 9.25 -30.51 -20.76
C ALA A 485 9.81 -29.11 -20.45
N ILE A 486 9.17 -28.08 -21.00
CA ILE A 486 9.47 -26.65 -20.84
C ILE A 486 8.16 -25.91 -20.61
N ASP A 487 8.18 -24.94 -19.70
CA ASP A 487 7.02 -24.24 -19.16
C ASP A 487 7.44 -22.80 -18.76
N ASN A 488 6.51 -21.84 -18.82
CA ASN A 488 6.67 -20.48 -18.32
C ASN A 488 8.00 -19.77 -18.67
N LEU A 489 8.40 -19.80 -19.96
CA LEU A 489 9.62 -19.14 -20.44
C LEU A 489 9.40 -17.63 -20.62
N ARG A 490 10.02 -16.82 -19.76
CA ARG A 490 9.90 -15.36 -19.75
C ARG A 490 11.25 -14.64 -19.81
N MET A 491 11.30 -13.43 -20.38
CA MET A 491 12.50 -12.58 -20.44
C MET A 491 12.15 -11.10 -20.24
N TRP A 492 13.03 -10.35 -19.56
CA TRP A 492 12.88 -8.92 -19.26
C TRP A 492 14.08 -8.10 -19.72
N SER A 493 13.87 -6.83 -20.09
CA SER A 493 14.90 -5.83 -20.49
C SER A 493 15.62 -5.17 -19.30
N ARG A 494 15.52 -5.77 -18.11
CA ARG A 494 16.17 -5.31 -16.89
C ARG A 494 16.62 -6.49 -16.05
N GLU A 495 17.47 -6.21 -15.07
CA GLU A 495 17.71 -7.12 -13.97
C GLU A 495 16.43 -7.24 -13.12
N LEU A 496 16.01 -8.47 -12.85
CA LEU A 496 15.03 -8.79 -11.81
C LEU A 496 15.76 -8.81 -10.47
N THR A 497 15.14 -8.27 -9.44
CA THR A 497 15.66 -8.42 -8.08
C THR A 497 15.43 -9.85 -7.57
N PRO A 498 16.17 -10.32 -6.55
CA PRO A 498 15.89 -11.61 -5.92
C PRO A 498 14.44 -11.75 -5.44
N ALA A 499 13.83 -10.66 -4.98
CA ALA A 499 12.41 -10.63 -4.62
C ALA A 499 11.51 -10.89 -5.83
N GLN A 500 11.71 -10.17 -6.95
CA GLN A 500 10.93 -10.38 -8.17
C GLN A 500 11.12 -11.78 -8.77
N ILE A 501 12.31 -12.37 -8.62
CA ILE A 501 12.56 -13.77 -8.97
C ILE A 501 11.76 -14.71 -8.07
N ALA A 502 11.66 -14.42 -6.77
CA ALA A 502 10.80 -15.17 -5.85
C ALA A 502 9.32 -14.98 -6.21
N ASP A 503 8.87 -13.77 -6.55
CA ASP A 503 7.50 -13.49 -7.00
C ASP A 503 7.14 -14.30 -8.26
N ILE A 504 8.04 -14.36 -9.24
CA ILE A 504 7.88 -15.19 -10.45
C ILE A 504 7.99 -16.69 -10.12
N THR A 505 8.80 -17.07 -9.11
CA THR A 505 8.85 -18.46 -8.61
C THR A 505 7.52 -18.88 -8.02
N LEU A 506 6.88 -17.98 -7.26
CA LEU A 506 5.55 -18.18 -6.68
C LEU A 506 4.50 -18.23 -7.79
N GLU A 507 4.52 -17.28 -8.74
CA GLU A 507 3.60 -17.25 -9.89
C GLU A 507 3.63 -18.56 -10.68
N THR A 508 4.83 -19.05 -11.01
CA THR A 508 5.02 -20.33 -11.73
C THR A 508 4.76 -21.57 -10.87
N GLN A 509 4.43 -21.41 -9.59
CA GLN A 509 3.91 -22.44 -8.69
C GLN A 509 2.41 -22.21 -8.34
N GLY A 510 1.75 -21.26 -9.01
CA GLY A 510 0.32 -20.94 -8.80
C GLY A 510 0.02 -19.99 -7.63
N VAL A 511 0.99 -19.20 -7.16
CA VAL A 511 0.91 -18.33 -5.96
C VAL A 511 1.18 -16.85 -6.31
N GLN A 512 0.47 -15.88 -5.72
CA GLN A 512 0.41 -14.48 -6.22
C GLN A 512 0.58 -13.36 -5.14
N ARG A 513 1.03 -12.15 -5.59
CA ARG A 513 1.12 -10.80 -4.93
C ARG A 513 2.37 -10.45 -4.07
N PRO A 514 2.68 -9.16 -3.71
CA PRO A 514 1.97 -7.87 -3.92
C PRO A 514 2.82 -6.69 -4.51
N ALA A 515 2.26 -5.47 -4.57
CA ALA A 515 2.79 -4.29 -5.28
C ALA A 515 3.91 -3.47 -4.56
N MET A 516 4.70 -2.69 -5.33
CA MET A 516 4.86 -1.21 -5.22
C MET A 516 6.20 -0.59 -5.68
N ALA A 517 6.14 0.74 -5.86
CA ALA A 517 7.13 1.67 -6.41
C ALA A 517 7.39 1.38 -7.91
N GLN A 518 7.69 2.39 -8.74
CA GLN A 518 8.09 2.28 -10.16
C GLN A 518 7.17 2.65 -11.39
N ASP A 519 5.87 3.04 -11.31
CA ASP A 519 5.20 3.93 -12.32
C ASP A 519 3.93 4.63 -11.80
N GLY A 520 3.77 5.93 -12.12
CA GLY A 520 2.75 6.84 -11.58
C GLY A 520 3.13 7.98 -10.59
N ASP A 521 4.35 8.55 -10.50
CA ASP A 521 4.60 9.92 -9.95
C ASP A 521 4.33 10.98 -11.04
N ALA A 522 4.11 10.47 -12.24
CA ALA A 522 3.05 10.86 -13.15
C ALA A 522 1.62 11.02 -12.52
N LEU A 523 1.42 10.72 -11.23
CA LEU A 523 0.28 11.20 -10.41
C LEU A 523 0.43 12.72 -10.22
N LEU A 524 -0.69 13.43 -10.33
CA LEU A 524 -0.85 14.89 -10.20
C LEU A 524 -1.81 15.33 -9.08
N LEU A 525 -2.64 14.41 -8.58
CA LEU A 525 -3.38 14.60 -7.33
C LEU A 525 -3.77 13.25 -6.69
N HIS A 526 -3.87 13.12 -5.35
CA HIS A 526 -4.49 11.96 -4.64
C HIS A 526 -5.06 12.34 -3.27
N TYR A 527 -6.34 12.73 -3.21
CA TYR A 527 -7.06 12.89 -1.93
C TYR A 527 -7.63 11.53 -1.47
N THR A 528 -7.13 10.99 -0.37
CA THR A 528 -7.77 9.84 0.33
C THR A 528 -9.00 10.25 1.15
N PHE A 529 -9.22 11.54 1.36
CA PHE A 529 -10.32 12.08 2.18
C PHE A 529 -10.42 11.57 3.63
N GLU A 530 -9.35 10.97 4.16
CA GLU A 530 -9.18 10.53 5.56
C GLU A 530 -9.18 11.69 6.55
N ASN A 531 -10.36 12.28 6.75
CA ASN A 531 -10.62 13.54 7.47
C ASN A 531 -9.77 14.73 6.97
N SER A 532 -9.26 14.65 5.74
CA SER A 532 -8.29 15.59 5.22
C SER A 532 -8.40 15.79 3.71
N LEU A 533 -8.28 17.04 3.26
CA LEU A 533 -8.01 17.39 1.85
C LEU A 533 -6.51 17.36 1.56
N ARG A 534 -5.76 16.64 2.38
CA ARG A 534 -4.37 16.33 2.09
C ARG A 534 -4.36 15.36 0.91
N ASP A 535 -3.58 15.72 -0.09
CA ASP A 535 -3.39 15.00 -1.33
C ASP A 535 -2.22 14.16 -0.95
N VAL A 536 -2.51 13.07 -0.24
CA VAL A 536 -1.50 12.30 0.49
C VAL A 536 -0.38 11.92 -0.43
N SER A 537 -0.71 11.76 -1.70
CA SER A 537 0.02 12.23 -2.85
C SER A 537 1.37 12.97 -2.59
N GLY A 538 1.62 14.15 -3.16
CA GLY A 538 2.94 14.76 -3.14
C GLY A 538 3.39 15.52 -4.38
N THR A 539 2.45 16.06 -5.14
CA THR A 539 2.50 17.29 -5.94
C THR A 539 2.08 18.52 -5.11
N GLY A 540 1.63 18.35 -3.85
CA GLY A 540 1.46 19.49 -2.94
C GLY A 540 0.19 20.25 -3.22
N ASN A 541 -0.77 19.56 -3.83
CA ASN A 541 -1.98 20.14 -4.35
C ASN A 541 -3.04 20.18 -3.23
N ASP A 542 -2.75 20.99 -2.20
CA ASP A 542 -3.62 21.44 -1.11
C ASP A 542 -5.01 21.88 -1.55
N GLY A 543 -5.96 20.94 -1.42
CA GLY A 543 -7.36 21.14 -1.73
C GLY A 543 -8.04 22.02 -0.70
N VAL A 544 -8.82 22.97 -1.19
CA VAL A 544 -9.49 23.99 -0.40
C VAL A 544 -10.99 23.72 -0.44
N ALA A 545 -11.60 23.27 0.67
CA ALA A 545 -13.05 23.21 0.76
C ALA A 545 -13.66 24.61 0.84
N PHE A 546 -14.79 24.80 0.17
CA PHE A 546 -15.62 25.99 0.21
C PHE A 546 -17.05 25.65 0.65
N ASN A 547 -17.65 26.58 1.39
CA ASN A 547 -19.03 26.57 1.90
C ASN A 547 -19.43 25.42 2.85
N HIS A 548 -18.62 24.37 2.96
CA HIS A 548 -18.92 23.19 3.75
C HIS A 548 -19.23 23.46 5.23
N HIS A 549 -20.13 22.64 5.78
CA HIS A 549 -20.26 22.49 7.23
C HIS A 549 -19.08 21.67 7.78
N ALA A 550 -18.29 22.27 8.66
CA ALA A 550 -17.08 21.67 9.23
C ALA A 550 -17.27 20.36 10.01
N ILE A 551 -18.51 20.01 10.37
CA ILE A 551 -18.87 18.79 11.11
C ILE A 551 -19.21 17.62 10.16
N ASN A 552 -19.61 17.90 8.91
CA ASN A 552 -20.21 16.92 8.01
C ASN A 552 -19.41 16.72 6.70
N LEU A 553 -18.23 17.34 6.54
CA LEU A 553 -17.41 17.22 5.31
C LEU A 553 -16.92 15.79 5.06
N TYR A 554 -16.86 14.96 6.10
CA TYR A 554 -16.41 13.58 6.01
C TYR A 554 -17.50 12.65 6.56
N GLN A 555 -17.78 11.57 5.83
CA GLN A 555 -18.67 10.51 6.29
C GLN A 555 -17.90 9.21 6.46
N VAL A 556 -18.11 8.55 7.60
CA VAL A 556 -17.69 7.16 7.84
C VAL A 556 -18.30 6.21 6.81
N ASN A 557 -17.73 5.01 6.70
CA ASN A 557 -18.12 3.97 5.74
C ASN A 557 -17.74 4.41 4.32
N ALA A 558 -16.44 4.32 4.05
CA ALA A 558 -15.77 4.70 2.82
C ALA A 558 -15.12 3.44 2.18
N PRO A 559 -15.12 3.32 0.85
CA PRO A 559 -14.50 2.21 0.12
C PRO A 559 -13.03 1.95 0.48
N GLU A 560 -12.27 3.01 0.69
CA GLU A 560 -10.87 2.98 1.10
C GLU A 560 -10.71 3.77 2.41
N GLY A 561 -9.90 3.25 3.35
CA GLY A 561 -9.69 3.91 4.64
C GLY A 561 -10.92 3.89 5.56
N ASN A 562 -11.31 5.04 6.09
CA ASN A 562 -12.35 5.22 7.10
C ASN A 562 -13.42 6.24 6.69
N THR A 563 -13.08 7.28 5.93
CA THR A 563 -13.98 8.41 5.66
C THR A 563 -13.90 8.98 4.25
N SER A 564 -15.06 9.24 3.66
CA SER A 564 -15.23 9.82 2.33
C SER A 564 -15.60 11.31 2.40
N LEU A 565 -15.17 12.11 1.42
CA LEU A 565 -15.62 13.49 1.23
C LEU A 565 -17.13 13.52 1.01
N TYR A 566 -17.83 14.44 1.66
CA TYR A 566 -19.25 14.69 1.52
C TYR A 566 -19.48 16.08 0.91
N LEU A 567 -20.24 16.12 -0.19
CA LEU A 567 -20.77 17.32 -0.81
C LEU A 567 -22.31 17.31 -0.69
N ASP A 568 -22.91 18.40 -0.20
CA ASP A 568 -24.35 18.46 0.05
C ASP A 568 -25.21 18.69 -1.21
N GLY A 569 -24.61 19.17 -2.31
CA GLY A 569 -25.30 19.52 -3.54
C GLY A 569 -26.03 20.88 -3.51
N VAL A 570 -25.68 21.76 -2.58
CA VAL A 570 -26.19 23.13 -2.49
C VAL A 570 -25.13 24.14 -2.93
N ASN A 571 -23.96 24.13 -2.27
CA ASN A 571 -22.85 25.02 -2.59
C ASN A 571 -21.46 24.49 -2.16
N ASP A 572 -21.37 23.25 -1.67
CA ASP A 572 -20.12 22.58 -1.32
C ASP A 572 -19.25 22.26 -2.54
N TYR A 573 -17.96 22.56 -2.47
CA TYR A 573 -16.96 22.11 -3.44
C TYR A 573 -15.54 22.16 -2.88
N ILE A 574 -14.62 21.43 -3.52
CA ILE A 574 -13.17 21.58 -3.33
C ILE A 574 -12.59 22.33 -4.52
N LEU A 575 -11.68 23.26 -4.26
CA LEU A 575 -10.76 23.81 -5.26
C LEU A 575 -9.39 23.21 -5.02
N ALA A 576 -8.90 22.39 -5.95
CA ALA A 576 -7.50 21.97 -5.94
C ALA A 576 -6.60 23.05 -6.58
N PRO A 577 -5.29 23.10 -6.24
CA PRO A 577 -4.35 24.05 -6.83
C PRO A 577 -4.10 23.79 -8.32
N PRO A 578 -3.39 24.70 -9.02
CA PRO A 578 -3.18 24.60 -10.46
C PRO A 578 -2.45 23.32 -10.88
N LEU A 579 -2.99 22.63 -11.89
CA LEU A 579 -2.39 21.42 -12.47
C LEU A 579 -1.89 21.69 -13.89
N SER A 580 -0.67 21.23 -14.18
CA SER A 580 -0.08 21.28 -15.51
C SER A 580 0.04 19.89 -16.10
N PHE A 581 -0.61 19.66 -17.23
CA PHE A 581 -0.54 18.42 -18.02
C PHE A 581 -0.72 18.77 -19.50
N ASP A 582 -0.57 17.79 -20.38
CA ASP A 582 -0.84 17.98 -21.80
C ASP A 582 -2.26 17.55 -22.17
N ASN A 583 -2.40 16.75 -23.20
CA ASN A 583 -3.67 16.15 -23.52
C ASN A 583 -3.90 14.85 -22.74
N ALA A 584 -2.85 14.24 -22.20
CA ALA A 584 -2.94 13.04 -21.42
C ALA A 584 -3.33 13.36 -19.96
N ILE A 585 -4.33 12.65 -19.46
CA ILE A 585 -4.84 12.78 -18.09
C ILE A 585 -5.52 11.48 -17.68
N THR A 586 -5.45 11.12 -16.40
CA THR A 586 -6.43 10.23 -15.78
C THR A 586 -7.06 10.93 -14.59
N VAL A 587 -8.35 10.75 -14.36
CA VAL A 587 -9.00 11.07 -13.08
C VAL A 587 -9.66 9.80 -12.57
N CYS A 588 -9.42 9.38 -11.34
CA CYS A 588 -10.09 8.23 -10.72
C CYS A 588 -10.68 8.62 -9.37
N SER A 589 -11.81 8.02 -8.99
CA SER A 589 -12.41 8.19 -7.65
C SER A 589 -13.54 7.19 -7.47
N TRP A 590 -13.76 6.76 -6.23
CA TRP A 590 -15.02 6.17 -5.81
C TRP A 590 -16.10 7.25 -5.70
N VAL A 591 -17.22 7.07 -6.39
CA VAL A 591 -18.33 8.03 -6.43
C VAL A 591 -19.60 7.37 -5.91
N ARG A 592 -20.28 8.01 -4.94
CA ARG A 592 -21.67 7.71 -4.54
C ARG A 592 -22.49 8.99 -4.55
N TYR A 593 -23.25 9.25 -5.60
CA TYR A 593 -24.05 10.47 -5.68
C TYR A 593 -25.35 10.39 -4.84
N ARG A 594 -25.83 11.55 -4.42
CA ARG A 594 -27.13 11.83 -3.78
C ARG A 594 -28.01 12.72 -4.67
N SER A 595 -27.42 13.72 -5.31
CA SER A 595 -28.09 14.59 -6.26
C SER A 595 -27.15 14.97 -7.40
N LEU A 596 -27.61 14.71 -8.62
CA LEU A 596 -27.02 15.24 -9.84
C LEU A 596 -27.86 16.46 -10.25
N ASN A 597 -27.46 17.64 -9.78
CA ASN A 597 -28.07 18.88 -10.22
C ASN A 597 -27.73 19.15 -11.70
N GLU A 598 -28.41 20.13 -12.30
CA GLU A 598 -28.21 20.46 -13.71
C GLU A 598 -26.75 20.83 -13.99
N TRP A 599 -26.07 20.04 -14.81
CA TRP A 599 -24.65 20.19 -15.14
C TRP A 599 -23.70 20.22 -13.93
N SER A 600 -23.99 19.45 -12.89
CA SER A 600 -23.04 19.25 -11.80
C SER A 600 -21.76 18.51 -12.24
N ARG A 601 -20.67 18.67 -11.49
CA ARG A 601 -19.34 18.18 -11.85
C ARG A 601 -18.72 17.35 -10.73
N VAL A 602 -18.21 16.18 -11.10
CA VAL A 602 -17.21 15.45 -10.31
C VAL A 602 -15.86 16.17 -10.44
N ALA A 603 -15.54 16.68 -11.64
CA ALA A 603 -14.34 17.47 -11.88
C ALA A 603 -14.56 18.55 -12.96
N ASP A 604 -13.92 19.72 -12.83
CA ASP A 604 -13.89 20.78 -13.84
C ASP A 604 -12.53 21.50 -13.80
N PHE A 605 -11.71 21.26 -14.83
CA PHE A 605 -10.37 21.79 -15.03
C PHE A 605 -10.46 22.96 -16.00
N ASN A 606 -10.43 24.20 -15.50
CA ASN A 606 -10.66 25.41 -16.30
C ASN A 606 -9.67 26.54 -15.95
N ASN A 607 -9.81 27.65 -16.68
CA ASN A 607 -9.04 28.88 -16.48
C ASN A 607 -9.93 30.14 -16.43
N GLY A 608 -11.19 30.01 -16.04
CA GLY A 608 -12.16 31.12 -16.01
C GLY A 608 -12.62 31.63 -17.39
N GLY A 609 -12.29 30.90 -18.46
CA GLY A 609 -12.84 31.07 -19.81
C GLY A 609 -13.76 29.90 -20.18
N PRO A 610 -14.29 29.84 -21.42
CA PRO A 610 -15.14 28.74 -21.87
C PRO A 610 -14.38 27.42 -22.05
N GLU A 611 -13.06 27.46 -22.15
CA GLU A 611 -12.22 26.27 -22.23
C GLU A 611 -12.11 25.54 -20.87
N SER A 612 -12.62 24.30 -20.83
CA SER A 612 -12.54 23.40 -19.68
C SER A 612 -12.32 21.94 -20.14
N ILE A 613 -11.75 21.10 -19.27
CA ILE A 613 -11.96 19.66 -19.30
C ILE A 613 -12.86 19.33 -18.10
N PHE A 614 -14.01 18.71 -18.31
CA PHE A 614 -14.92 18.40 -17.21
C PHE A 614 -15.39 16.95 -17.21
N ILE A 615 -15.69 16.45 -16.02
CA ILE A 615 -16.33 15.16 -15.74
C ILE A 615 -17.58 15.49 -14.92
N GLY A 616 -18.76 15.22 -15.46
CA GLY A 616 -20.01 15.62 -14.83
C GLY A 616 -21.22 14.99 -15.48
N ASN A 617 -22.41 15.35 -15.02
CA ASN A 617 -23.64 14.85 -15.60
C ASN A 617 -24.16 15.78 -16.70
N GLN A 618 -24.75 15.19 -17.75
CA GLN A 618 -25.32 15.94 -18.86
C GLN A 618 -26.70 16.50 -18.50
N GLY A 619 -26.83 17.83 -18.45
CA GLY A 619 -28.07 18.50 -18.03
C GLY A 619 -28.55 17.97 -16.68
N GLN A 620 -29.81 17.55 -16.59
CA GLN A 620 -30.40 16.93 -15.39
C GLN A 620 -30.42 15.38 -15.45
N SER A 621 -29.69 14.76 -16.38
CA SER A 621 -29.69 13.30 -16.57
C SER A 621 -28.64 12.60 -15.71
N THR A 622 -28.69 11.26 -15.68
CA THR A 622 -27.63 10.38 -15.13
C THR A 622 -26.59 9.99 -16.19
N ASN A 623 -26.65 10.56 -17.39
CA ASN A 623 -25.60 10.38 -18.39
C ASN A 623 -24.31 10.98 -17.86
N LEU A 624 -23.25 10.19 -17.85
CA LEU A 624 -21.92 10.64 -17.54
C LEU A 624 -21.34 11.31 -18.78
N GLU A 625 -20.74 12.47 -18.61
CA GLU A 625 -20.08 13.21 -19.67
C GLU A 625 -18.65 13.58 -19.26
N PHE A 626 -17.67 13.12 -20.05
CA PHE A 626 -16.25 13.49 -19.96
C PHE A 626 -15.89 14.27 -21.23
N THR A 627 -15.73 15.58 -21.10
CA THR A 627 -15.71 16.50 -22.24
C THR A 627 -14.54 17.45 -22.21
N PHE A 628 -13.95 17.64 -23.40
CA PHE A 628 -12.97 18.67 -23.68
C PHE A 628 -13.68 19.84 -24.39
N LEU A 629 -13.93 20.93 -23.68
CA LEU A 629 -14.51 22.19 -24.20
C LEU A 629 -13.42 23.15 -24.71
N PHE A 630 -13.67 23.90 -25.78
CA PHE A 630 -12.71 24.83 -26.41
C PHE A 630 -13.29 26.25 -26.53
N ASP A 631 -12.42 27.24 -26.80
CA ASP A 631 -12.83 28.62 -27.10
C ASP A 631 -13.76 28.74 -28.33
N ASP A 632 -13.71 27.75 -29.23
CA ASP A 632 -14.67 27.54 -30.31
C ASP A 632 -15.54 26.32 -29.96
N PRO A 633 -16.80 26.50 -29.51
CA PRO A 633 -17.67 25.38 -29.15
C PRO A 633 -17.98 24.44 -30.33
N GLY A 634 -17.72 24.88 -31.58
CA GLY A 634 -17.86 24.03 -32.75
C GLY A 634 -16.85 22.88 -32.82
N VAL A 635 -15.87 22.81 -31.91
CA VAL A 635 -14.81 21.79 -31.88
C VAL A 635 -14.70 21.03 -30.55
N ASP A 636 -15.71 21.17 -29.69
CA ASP A 636 -15.83 20.44 -28.43
C ASP A 636 -15.83 18.92 -28.65
N SER A 637 -15.20 18.21 -27.71
CA SER A 637 -14.99 16.76 -27.81
C SER A 637 -15.62 16.01 -26.62
N PRO A 638 -16.96 15.83 -26.61
CA PRO A 638 -17.65 15.11 -25.55
C PRO A 638 -17.61 13.59 -25.74
N LEU A 639 -17.28 12.86 -24.66
CA LEU A 639 -17.54 11.43 -24.49
C LEU A 639 -18.70 11.28 -23.50
N ILE A 640 -19.86 10.85 -23.99
CA ILE A 640 -21.08 10.68 -23.19
C ILE A 640 -21.37 9.18 -23.04
N VAL A 641 -21.50 8.73 -21.79
CA VAL A 641 -21.91 7.37 -21.43
C VAL A 641 -23.33 7.44 -20.89
N ALA A 642 -24.29 6.91 -21.67
CA ALA A 642 -25.71 6.93 -21.33
C ALA A 642 -25.97 6.20 -20.01
N GLY A 643 -26.60 6.88 -19.04
CA GLY A 643 -26.80 6.35 -17.69
C GLY A 643 -25.50 5.98 -16.95
N GLY A 644 -24.34 6.53 -17.34
CA GLY A 644 -23.03 6.13 -16.81
C GLY A 644 -22.89 6.25 -15.29
N PHE A 645 -23.60 7.19 -14.66
CA PHE A 645 -23.64 7.33 -13.20
C PHE A 645 -24.67 6.44 -12.49
N ASN A 646 -25.56 5.72 -13.20
CA ASN A 646 -26.71 5.05 -12.58
C ASN A 646 -26.36 4.20 -11.35
N TRP A 647 -25.31 3.37 -11.44
CA TRP A 647 -24.90 2.47 -10.35
C TRP A 647 -24.32 3.17 -9.11
N ALA A 648 -23.92 4.43 -9.25
CA ALA A 648 -23.38 5.27 -8.17
C ALA A 648 -24.47 5.93 -7.31
N TYR A 649 -25.75 5.61 -7.51
CA TYR A 649 -26.83 6.09 -6.65
C TYR A 649 -27.09 5.08 -5.51
N GLY A 650 -26.86 5.52 -4.27
CA GLY A 650 -27.05 4.69 -3.06
C GLY A 650 -25.92 3.71 -2.74
N GLY A 651 -25.00 3.44 -3.67
CA GLY A 651 -23.76 2.69 -3.41
C GLY A 651 -22.55 3.35 -4.06
N PHE A 652 -21.35 3.13 -3.54
CA PHE A 652 -20.13 3.62 -4.18
C PHE A 652 -19.84 2.84 -5.46
N GLN A 653 -19.13 3.47 -6.39
CA GLN A 653 -18.61 2.90 -7.62
C GLN A 653 -17.28 3.58 -7.96
N HIS A 654 -16.22 2.81 -8.16
CA HIS A 654 -14.93 3.28 -8.62
C HIS A 654 -14.97 3.60 -10.11
N TYR A 655 -14.71 4.86 -10.47
CA TYR A 655 -14.58 5.31 -11.86
C TYR A 655 -13.16 5.74 -12.17
N CYS A 656 -12.74 5.54 -13.42
CA CYS A 656 -11.54 6.16 -13.99
C CYS A 656 -11.84 6.79 -15.37
N PHE A 657 -11.34 7.99 -15.60
CA PHE A 657 -11.52 8.79 -16.80
C PHE A 657 -10.15 9.07 -17.41
N THR A 658 -9.73 8.26 -18.38
CA THR A 658 -8.41 8.36 -19.02
C THR A 658 -8.53 9.08 -20.35
N ASN A 659 -7.61 9.98 -20.69
CA ASN A 659 -7.36 10.43 -22.05
C ASN A 659 -5.88 10.31 -22.39
N ALA A 660 -5.58 9.88 -23.63
CA ALA A 660 -4.30 10.11 -24.28
C ALA A 660 -4.49 10.40 -25.78
N GLY A 661 -4.01 11.55 -26.23
CA GLY A 661 -4.16 11.99 -27.62
C GLY A 661 -5.63 12.02 -28.08
N ALA A 662 -5.94 11.35 -29.18
CA ALA A 662 -7.31 11.32 -29.70
C ALA A 662 -8.27 10.41 -28.90
N VAL A 663 -7.80 9.72 -27.85
CA VAL A 663 -8.56 8.66 -27.18
C VAL A 663 -8.95 9.04 -25.76
N SER A 664 -10.25 9.16 -25.48
CA SER A 664 -10.80 9.13 -24.11
C SER A 664 -11.44 7.76 -23.83
N ILE A 665 -11.32 7.28 -22.59
CA ILE A 665 -11.94 6.04 -22.09
C ILE A 665 -12.50 6.32 -20.69
N VAL A 666 -13.66 5.75 -20.39
CA VAL A 666 -14.27 5.70 -19.06
C VAL A 666 -14.31 4.26 -18.59
N TYR A 667 -13.80 4.01 -17.38
CA TYR A 667 -13.90 2.73 -16.69
C TYR A 667 -14.82 2.87 -15.47
N ARG A 668 -15.55 1.80 -15.12
CA ARG A 668 -16.30 1.64 -13.87
C ARG A 668 -16.00 0.24 -13.31
N GLN A 669 -15.70 0.11 -12.02
CA GLN A 669 -15.26 -1.15 -11.41
C GLN A 669 -14.19 -1.87 -12.26
N GLY A 670 -13.20 -1.13 -12.79
CA GLY A 670 -12.10 -1.70 -13.60
C GLY A 670 -12.45 -2.04 -15.05
N ARG A 671 -13.74 -2.00 -15.44
CA ARG A 671 -14.23 -2.36 -16.78
C ARG A 671 -14.49 -1.13 -17.63
N GLU A 672 -14.11 -1.16 -18.90
CA GLU A 672 -14.41 -0.10 -19.86
C GLU A 672 -15.93 0.00 -20.11
N VAL A 673 -16.50 1.18 -19.86
CA VAL A 673 -17.93 1.49 -20.07
C VAL A 673 -18.18 2.55 -21.15
N GLY A 674 -17.14 3.19 -21.68
CA GLY A 674 -17.25 4.12 -22.80
C GLY A 674 -15.91 4.54 -23.37
N ARG A 675 -15.87 4.82 -24.68
CA ARG A 675 -14.66 5.24 -25.40
C ARG A 675 -14.99 6.22 -26.51
N LYS A 676 -14.08 7.17 -26.75
CA LYS A 676 -14.06 8.07 -27.90
C LYS A 676 -12.66 8.07 -28.50
N THR A 677 -12.52 8.08 -29.83
CA THR A 677 -11.22 7.94 -30.53
C THR A 677 -10.89 9.08 -31.49
N ASP A 678 -11.72 10.14 -31.48
CA ASP A 678 -11.61 11.35 -32.29
C ASP A 678 -11.61 12.62 -31.41
N VAL A 679 -11.14 12.51 -30.16
CA VAL A 679 -10.97 13.66 -29.27
C VAL A 679 -9.97 14.64 -29.88
N ARG A 680 -10.32 15.92 -29.92
CA ARG A 680 -9.42 16.97 -30.39
C ARG A 680 -8.28 17.16 -29.38
N THR A 681 -7.05 16.98 -29.84
CA THR A 681 -5.86 17.11 -28.99
C THR A 681 -5.56 18.56 -28.60
N ARG A 682 -5.26 18.80 -27.32
CA ARG A 682 -4.68 20.05 -26.79
C ARG A 682 -3.15 19.98 -26.76
N SER A 683 -2.52 21.14 -26.65
CA SER A 683 -1.12 21.27 -26.21
C SER A 683 -1.03 21.32 -24.68
N ALA A 684 0.17 21.11 -24.13
CA ALA A 684 0.50 21.38 -22.73
C ALA A 684 -0.13 22.69 -22.22
N LYS A 685 -0.85 22.60 -21.09
CA LYS A 685 -1.56 23.72 -20.48
C LYS A 685 -1.58 23.59 -18.96
N GLU A 686 -1.47 24.73 -18.28
CA GLU A 686 -1.77 24.85 -16.86
C GLU A 686 -3.26 25.21 -16.68
N TYR A 687 -3.95 24.50 -15.80
CA TYR A 687 -5.33 24.75 -15.41
C TYR A 687 -5.35 25.31 -13.98
N HIS A 688 -5.65 26.60 -13.84
CA HIS A 688 -5.58 27.28 -12.55
C HIS A 688 -6.80 27.08 -11.64
N ASN A 689 -7.93 26.66 -12.19
CA ASN A 689 -9.14 26.32 -11.45
C ASN A 689 -9.43 24.83 -11.62
N ILE A 690 -9.19 24.03 -10.59
CA ILE A 690 -9.53 22.61 -10.55
C ILE A 690 -10.68 22.43 -9.55
N PHE A 691 -11.92 22.45 -10.03
CA PHE A 691 -13.06 22.26 -9.16
C PHE A 691 -13.45 20.79 -9.05
N ILE A 692 -13.68 20.33 -7.82
CA ILE A 692 -14.30 19.04 -7.51
C ILE A 692 -15.63 19.37 -6.83
N GLY A 693 -16.75 18.95 -7.42
CA GLY A 693 -18.09 19.23 -6.90
C GLY A 693 -18.83 20.43 -7.49
N ARG A 694 -18.19 21.26 -8.32
CA ARG A 694 -18.85 22.40 -9.00
C ARG A 694 -18.39 22.60 -10.44
N SER A 695 -19.22 23.26 -11.23
CA SER A 695 -18.89 23.74 -12.58
C SER A 695 -18.11 25.05 -12.56
N ALA A 696 -17.31 25.30 -13.61
CA ALA A 696 -16.76 26.62 -13.90
C ALA A 696 -17.85 27.67 -14.18
N TRP A 697 -19.02 27.25 -14.64
CA TRP A 697 -20.15 28.13 -14.91
C TRP A 697 -21.03 28.26 -13.66
N ASP A 698 -21.13 29.48 -13.11
CA ASP A 698 -21.92 29.78 -11.90
C ASP A 698 -23.44 29.56 -12.05
N ALA A 699 -23.92 29.24 -13.25
CA ALA A 699 -25.33 28.91 -13.52
C ALA A 699 -25.65 27.41 -13.36
N ASP A 700 -24.63 26.55 -13.38
CA ASP A 700 -24.79 25.11 -13.20
C ASP A 700 -24.88 24.76 -11.71
N GLY A 701 -25.48 23.61 -11.40
CA GLY A 701 -25.66 23.15 -10.02
C GLY A 701 -24.42 22.49 -9.41
N TYR A 702 -24.37 22.47 -8.08
CA TYR A 702 -23.34 21.77 -7.31
C TYR A 702 -23.63 20.26 -7.27
N LEU A 703 -22.60 19.43 -7.15
CA LEU A 703 -22.73 17.98 -7.01
C LEU A 703 -23.10 17.63 -5.56
N GLY A 704 -24.15 16.85 -5.36
CA GLY A 704 -24.39 16.17 -4.08
C GLY A 704 -23.86 14.75 -4.16
N ALA A 705 -22.74 14.44 -3.53
CA ALA A 705 -22.12 13.11 -3.57
C ALA A 705 -21.21 12.83 -2.37
N ASN A 706 -20.98 11.56 -2.06
CA ASN A 706 -19.72 11.15 -1.49
C ASN A 706 -18.69 10.91 -2.60
N LEU A 707 -17.46 11.35 -2.37
CA LEU A 707 -16.30 11.02 -3.16
C LEU A 707 -15.25 10.38 -2.25
N ASP A 708 -14.59 9.34 -2.73
CA ASP A 708 -13.50 8.69 -2.02
C ASP A 708 -12.31 8.40 -2.97
N ASP A 709 -11.11 8.32 -2.40
CA ASP A 709 -9.87 7.92 -3.06
C ASP A 709 -9.58 8.63 -4.40
N TYR A 710 -9.74 9.96 -4.42
CA TYR A 710 -9.75 10.78 -5.64
C TYR A 710 -8.33 11.04 -6.15
N ARG A 711 -7.98 10.48 -7.32
CA ARG A 711 -6.68 10.63 -7.99
C ARG A 711 -6.76 11.38 -9.31
N VAL A 712 -5.72 12.12 -9.67
CA VAL A 712 -5.49 12.69 -11.01
C VAL A 712 -4.09 12.33 -11.46
N TYR A 713 -3.87 11.90 -12.70
CA TYR A 713 -2.56 11.61 -13.28
C TYR A 713 -2.34 12.43 -14.55
N ASN A 714 -1.09 12.74 -14.93
CA ASN A 714 -0.74 13.42 -16.19
C ASN A 714 -0.64 12.49 -17.41
N TYR A 715 -1.11 11.24 -17.29
CA TYR A 715 -1.12 10.23 -18.34
C TYR A 715 -2.40 9.40 -18.30
N ALA A 716 -2.71 8.71 -19.39
CA ALA A 716 -3.73 7.66 -19.38
C ALA A 716 -3.18 6.42 -18.68
N LEU A 717 -3.79 6.01 -17.56
CA LEU A 717 -3.59 4.68 -17.00
C LEU A 717 -3.98 3.63 -18.06
N SER A 718 -3.21 2.53 -18.12
CA SER A 718 -3.60 1.38 -18.92
C SER A 718 -4.77 0.63 -18.25
N PRO A 719 -5.51 -0.24 -18.97
CA PRO A 719 -6.54 -1.08 -18.34
C PRO A 719 -5.98 -1.91 -17.17
N GLU A 720 -4.75 -2.40 -17.29
CA GLU A 720 -4.04 -3.17 -16.27
C GLU A 720 -3.73 -2.29 -15.05
N ALA A 721 -3.28 -1.04 -15.23
CA ALA A 721 -3.04 -0.13 -14.11
C ALA A 721 -4.34 0.33 -13.41
N VAL A 722 -5.46 0.48 -14.16
CA VAL A 722 -6.79 0.74 -13.59
C VAL A 722 -7.30 -0.48 -12.80
N HIS A 723 -7.04 -1.69 -13.29
CA HIS A 723 -7.30 -2.94 -12.59
C HIS A 723 -6.46 -3.02 -11.30
N ASP A 724 -5.13 -2.90 -11.39
CA ASP A 724 -4.20 -3.03 -10.26
C ASP A 724 -4.54 -2.06 -9.13
N MET A 725 -4.94 -0.83 -9.47
CA MET A 725 -5.34 0.19 -8.49
C MET A 725 -6.67 -0.14 -7.80
N LEU A 726 -7.68 -0.61 -8.52
CA LEU A 726 -8.97 -1.05 -7.93
C LEU A 726 -8.78 -2.30 -7.07
N CYS A 727 -8.03 -3.26 -7.59
CA CYS A 727 -7.89 -4.57 -7.00
C CYS A 727 -6.88 -4.55 -5.85
N GLN A 728 -5.84 -3.72 -5.90
CA GLN A 728 -4.73 -3.73 -4.94
C GLN A 728 -4.12 -5.14 -4.83
N GLY A 729 -3.95 -5.77 -6.00
CA GLY A 729 -3.56 -7.17 -6.17
C GLY A 729 -4.68 -8.20 -5.98
N ARG A 730 -5.91 -7.82 -5.59
CA ARG A 730 -7.09 -8.73 -5.55
C ARG A 730 -7.26 -9.46 -6.88
N SER A 731 -7.78 -10.70 -6.85
CA SER A 731 -8.09 -11.41 -8.09
C SER A 731 -9.24 -10.70 -8.79
N ASP A 732 -9.35 -10.78 -10.12
CA ASP A 732 -10.41 -10.12 -10.89
C ASP A 732 -11.81 -10.33 -10.30
N LEU A 733 -12.09 -11.54 -9.81
CA LEU A 733 -13.39 -11.94 -9.25
C LEU A 733 -13.64 -11.40 -7.82
N ASP A 734 -12.65 -10.75 -7.19
CA ASP A 734 -12.75 -10.09 -5.90
C ASP A 734 -12.78 -8.54 -6.04
N CYS A 735 -12.82 -7.99 -7.26
CA CYS A 735 -12.78 -6.55 -7.50
C CYS A 735 -13.41 -6.06 -8.82
N VAL A 736 -13.11 -6.70 -9.96
CA VAL A 736 -13.51 -6.23 -11.30
C VAL A 736 -15.00 -6.46 -11.54
N GLY A 737 -15.72 -5.39 -11.83
CA GLY A 737 -17.18 -5.40 -11.98
C GLY A 737 -17.96 -5.79 -10.73
N LEU A 738 -17.30 -6.00 -9.58
CA LEU A 738 -17.92 -6.44 -8.33
C LEU A 738 -18.68 -5.28 -7.67
N ILE A 739 -19.93 -5.53 -7.27
CA ILE A 739 -20.91 -4.53 -6.77
C ILE A 739 -21.35 -4.79 -5.33
N GLY A 740 -21.20 -6.04 -4.87
CA GLY A 740 -21.44 -6.48 -3.50
C GLY A 740 -20.83 -7.87 -3.29
N HIS A 741 -20.21 -8.09 -2.13
CA HIS A 741 -19.62 -9.38 -1.74
C HIS A 741 -19.82 -9.63 -0.25
N TRP A 742 -20.71 -10.54 0.10
CA TRP A 742 -20.92 -10.99 1.47
C TRP A 742 -20.34 -12.39 1.62
N LYS A 743 -19.18 -12.47 2.28
CA LYS A 743 -18.52 -13.75 2.56
C LYS A 743 -19.29 -14.59 3.58
N PHE A 744 -19.89 -13.91 4.57
CA PHE A 744 -20.52 -14.51 5.74
C PHE A 744 -19.56 -15.16 6.75
N ASP A 745 -18.29 -14.75 6.72
CA ASP A 745 -17.24 -14.97 7.75
C ASP A 745 -17.58 -14.29 9.10
N GLY A 746 -18.70 -14.66 9.73
CA GLY A 746 -19.13 -14.14 11.04
C GLY A 746 -19.88 -12.79 11.02
N ASP A 747 -20.00 -12.11 9.87
CA ASP A 747 -20.87 -10.94 9.71
C ASP A 747 -21.60 -10.87 8.36
N VAL A 748 -22.42 -9.83 8.18
CA VAL A 748 -23.18 -9.57 6.93
C VAL A 748 -22.70 -8.28 6.24
N ARG A 749 -21.43 -7.91 6.38
CA ARG A 749 -20.86 -6.75 5.69
C ARG A 749 -20.50 -7.08 4.25
N ASP A 750 -20.57 -6.05 3.42
CA ASP A 750 -20.11 -6.07 2.05
C ASP A 750 -18.60 -5.81 2.02
N ALA A 751 -17.82 -6.79 1.56
CA ALA A 751 -16.37 -6.77 1.44
C ALA A 751 -15.85 -6.23 0.08
N SER A 752 -16.76 -5.84 -0.83
CA SER A 752 -16.38 -5.35 -2.17
C SER A 752 -15.91 -3.88 -2.20
N GLY A 753 -16.03 -3.16 -1.08
CA GLY A 753 -15.77 -1.72 -1.00
C GLY A 753 -16.91 -0.84 -1.55
N ASN A 754 -18.03 -1.40 -2.02
CA ASN A 754 -19.16 -0.61 -2.50
C ASN A 754 -20.07 -0.09 -1.36
N GLU A 755 -19.76 -0.45 -0.10
CA GLU A 755 -20.47 -0.10 1.13
C GLU A 755 -21.94 -0.56 1.17
N TRP A 756 -22.26 -1.67 0.49
CA TRP A 756 -23.61 -2.26 0.51
C TRP A 756 -23.82 -3.20 1.70
N HIS A 757 -23.28 -2.85 2.86
CA HIS A 757 -23.32 -3.67 4.08
C HIS A 757 -24.76 -4.04 4.48
N GLY A 758 -24.97 -5.30 4.83
CA GLY A 758 -26.26 -5.77 5.34
C GLY A 758 -26.46 -5.54 6.83
N GLU A 759 -27.72 -5.60 7.25
CA GLU A 759 -28.15 -5.70 8.65
C GLU A 759 -28.87 -7.05 8.82
N LEU A 760 -28.33 -7.92 9.68
CA LEU A 760 -29.00 -9.17 10.05
C LEU A 760 -30.19 -8.81 10.94
N VAL A 761 -31.39 -9.24 10.54
CA VAL A 761 -32.64 -9.01 11.29
C VAL A 761 -33.09 -10.35 11.86
N PRO A 762 -32.64 -10.74 13.07
CA PRO A 762 -32.95 -12.04 13.64
C PRO A 762 -34.30 -12.02 14.37
N VAL A 763 -34.97 -13.17 14.42
CA VAL A 763 -36.21 -13.36 15.21
C VAL A 763 -35.92 -13.62 16.70
N SER A 764 -34.68 -13.98 17.04
CA SER A 764 -34.17 -14.14 18.41
C SER A 764 -32.75 -13.58 18.51
N LEU A 765 -32.43 -12.87 19.59
CA LEU A 765 -31.20 -12.05 19.72
C LEU A 765 -29.86 -12.82 19.78
N ASP A 766 -29.86 -14.16 19.74
CA ASP A 766 -28.64 -14.97 19.68
C ASP A 766 -28.06 -14.98 18.26
N ILE A 767 -27.26 -13.95 17.95
CA ILE A 767 -26.56 -13.79 16.66
C ILE A 767 -25.56 -14.92 16.41
N GLU A 768 -24.92 -15.45 17.46
CA GLU A 768 -23.98 -16.58 17.41
C GLU A 768 -24.57 -17.87 16.79
N ASN A 769 -25.91 -18.01 16.74
CA ASN A 769 -26.56 -19.15 16.10
C ASN A 769 -26.77 -19.00 14.57
N HIS A 770 -26.39 -17.86 13.98
CA HIS A 770 -26.57 -17.57 12.54
C HIS A 770 -25.27 -17.68 11.72
N PHE A 771 -24.14 -17.99 12.35
CA PHE A 771 -22.87 -18.23 11.65
C PHE A 771 -22.28 -19.57 12.10
N PHE A 772 -21.84 -20.39 11.15
CA PHE A 772 -21.07 -21.61 11.42
C PHE A 772 -19.59 -21.38 11.14
N GLU A 773 -18.69 -22.04 11.89
CA GLU A 773 -17.22 -21.90 11.76
C GLU A 773 -16.50 -23.26 11.46
N ASP A 774 -17.24 -24.31 11.08
CA ASP A 774 -16.74 -25.69 10.88
C ASP A 774 -17.26 -26.30 9.54
N ASP A 775 -17.52 -27.62 9.47
CA ASP A 775 -17.96 -28.43 8.30
C ASP A 775 -19.21 -27.93 7.51
N ASN A 776 -19.79 -26.77 7.86
CA ASN A 776 -20.89 -26.13 7.13
C ASN A 776 -20.46 -24.78 6.51
N VAL A 777 -19.20 -24.66 6.12
CA VAL A 777 -18.62 -23.54 5.36
C VAL A 777 -18.19 -24.08 3.99
N ALA A 778 -18.49 -23.34 2.92
CA ALA A 778 -18.01 -23.61 1.58
C ALA A 778 -16.71 -22.84 1.30
N VAL A 779 -16.64 -21.55 1.61
CA VAL A 779 -15.48 -20.70 1.31
C VAL A 779 -15.10 -19.87 2.53
N GLY A 780 -13.80 -19.83 2.86
CA GLY A 780 -13.30 -19.01 3.95
C GLY A 780 -13.39 -19.68 5.32
N SER A 781 -14.01 -18.99 6.27
CA SER A 781 -14.00 -19.31 7.70
C SER A 781 -15.38 -19.33 8.37
N GLY A 782 -16.41 -18.79 7.71
CA GLY A 782 -17.77 -18.87 8.20
C GLY A 782 -18.83 -18.72 7.12
N ALA A 783 -20.04 -19.19 7.42
CA ALA A 783 -21.18 -19.12 6.51
C ALA A 783 -22.48 -18.73 7.24
N LEU A 784 -23.38 -18.00 6.56
CA LEU A 784 -24.64 -17.50 7.11
C LEU A 784 -25.70 -18.60 7.12
N TYR A 785 -26.07 -19.05 8.31
CA TYR A 785 -27.21 -19.94 8.51
C TYR A 785 -28.50 -19.15 8.76
N LEU A 786 -29.49 -19.35 7.89
CA LEU A 786 -30.86 -18.92 8.11
C LEU A 786 -31.71 -20.17 8.41
N PRO A 787 -32.29 -20.32 9.63
CA PRO A 787 -32.88 -21.57 10.10
C PRO A 787 -34.40 -21.71 9.80
N GLY A 788 -34.92 -21.01 8.79
CA GLY A 788 -36.35 -21.01 8.47
C GLY A 788 -37.27 -20.42 9.57
N ASN A 789 -36.71 -19.75 10.58
CA ASN A 789 -37.44 -19.14 11.70
C ASN A 789 -38.01 -17.74 11.37
N GLY A 790 -37.62 -17.16 10.23
CA GLY A 790 -37.96 -15.78 9.84
C GLY A 790 -36.82 -14.77 10.01
N SER A 791 -35.60 -15.18 10.37
CA SER A 791 -34.38 -14.36 10.25
C SER A 791 -34.00 -14.12 8.78
N TRP A 792 -33.39 -12.98 8.47
CA TRP A 792 -33.02 -12.54 7.11
C TRP A 792 -32.03 -11.37 7.17
N VAL A 793 -31.45 -10.97 6.03
CA VAL A 793 -30.57 -9.79 5.93
C VAL A 793 -31.25 -8.69 5.13
N GLN A 794 -31.29 -7.48 5.71
CA GLN A 794 -31.68 -6.24 5.02
C GLN A 794 -30.45 -5.63 4.36
N LEU A 795 -30.51 -5.35 3.07
CA LEU A 795 -29.50 -4.53 2.38
C LEU A 795 -30.04 -3.09 2.19
N PRO A 796 -29.19 -2.06 2.24
CA PRO A 796 -29.56 -0.68 1.89
C PRO A 796 -30.20 -0.53 0.51
N ALA A 797 -30.96 0.55 0.34
CA ALA A 797 -31.56 0.92 -0.94
C ALA A 797 -30.50 1.52 -1.89
N ARG A 798 -30.48 1.08 -3.16
CA ARG A 798 -29.56 1.58 -4.20
C ARG A 798 -30.15 1.41 -5.59
N ASN A 799 -29.51 2.00 -6.60
CA ASN A 799 -29.78 1.64 -8.00
C ASN A 799 -29.17 0.27 -8.34
N PHE A 800 -29.95 -0.56 -9.03
CA PHE A 800 -29.56 -1.87 -9.55
C PHE A 800 -30.33 -2.19 -10.85
N GLY A 801 -29.81 -3.10 -11.67
CA GLY A 801 -30.41 -3.59 -12.91
C GLY A 801 -29.43 -3.52 -14.09
N GLY A 802 -29.91 -3.67 -15.31
CA GLY A 802 -29.06 -3.80 -16.50
C GLY A 802 -28.53 -5.22 -16.68
N ASP A 803 -27.28 -5.36 -17.11
CA ASP A 803 -26.58 -6.65 -17.09
C ASP A 803 -26.08 -6.91 -15.66
N PHE A 804 -26.21 -8.15 -15.18
CA PHE A 804 -25.69 -8.55 -13.87
C PHE A 804 -25.44 -10.06 -13.76
N THR A 805 -24.62 -10.45 -12.79
CA THR A 805 -24.49 -11.83 -12.29
C THR A 805 -24.60 -11.81 -10.76
N ILE A 806 -25.37 -12.73 -10.19
CA ILE A 806 -25.40 -13.02 -8.76
C ILE A 806 -24.93 -14.46 -8.59
N CYS A 807 -23.87 -14.70 -7.83
CA CYS A 807 -23.37 -16.04 -7.49
C CYS A 807 -23.36 -16.24 -5.97
N THR A 808 -23.55 -17.47 -5.50
CA THR A 808 -23.43 -17.84 -4.08
C THR A 808 -23.34 -19.36 -3.95
N TRP A 809 -22.66 -19.83 -2.90
CA TRP A 809 -22.77 -21.19 -2.42
C TRP A 809 -24.02 -21.32 -1.54
N ILE A 810 -24.85 -22.33 -1.80
CA ILE A 810 -25.99 -22.65 -0.95
C ILE A 810 -25.99 -24.12 -0.53
N GLN A 811 -26.23 -24.37 0.75
CA GLN A 811 -26.64 -25.67 1.29
C GLN A 811 -28.11 -25.55 1.68
N THR A 812 -29.03 -26.00 0.82
CA THR A 812 -30.47 -25.93 1.14
C THR A 812 -30.90 -27.09 2.00
N ARG A 813 -31.66 -26.83 3.07
CA ARG A 813 -32.08 -27.85 4.05
C ARG A 813 -33.54 -28.24 3.83
N ARG A 814 -34.47 -27.47 4.39
CA ARG A 814 -35.91 -27.71 4.17
C ARG A 814 -36.33 -27.24 2.76
N ALA A 815 -37.36 -27.88 2.22
CA ALA A 815 -38.02 -27.48 0.98
C ALA A 815 -39.30 -26.68 1.26
N GLY A 816 -39.15 -25.42 1.70
CA GLY A 816 -40.26 -24.50 1.91
C GLY A 816 -40.74 -23.84 0.62
N GLY A 817 -42.05 -23.61 0.52
CA GLY A 817 -42.63 -22.95 -0.65
C GLY A 817 -42.14 -21.51 -0.82
N TRP A 818 -41.50 -21.22 -1.94
CA TRP A 818 -41.10 -19.86 -2.33
C TRP A 818 -40.09 -19.17 -1.39
N GLU A 819 -39.23 -19.97 -0.73
CA GLU A 819 -38.05 -19.49 -0.01
C GLU A 819 -37.18 -18.62 -0.92
N ARG A 820 -36.90 -17.37 -0.52
CA ARG A 820 -36.06 -16.46 -1.32
C ARG A 820 -34.62 -16.53 -0.85
N ILE A 821 -33.70 -16.73 -1.78
CA ILE A 821 -32.27 -16.58 -1.57
C ILE A 821 -31.95 -15.08 -1.57
N VAL A 822 -32.32 -14.40 -2.66
CA VAL A 822 -32.28 -12.93 -2.79
C VAL A 822 -33.59 -12.42 -3.40
N ASP A 823 -34.00 -11.22 -2.98
CA ASP A 823 -35.25 -10.59 -3.40
C ASP A 823 -35.05 -9.06 -3.46
N PHE A 824 -34.78 -8.53 -4.66
CA PHE A 824 -34.37 -7.15 -4.89
C PHE A 824 -35.38 -6.45 -5.80
N GLY A 825 -35.95 -5.31 -5.38
CA GLY A 825 -36.93 -4.63 -6.21
C GLY A 825 -37.67 -3.46 -5.59
N THR A 826 -38.83 -3.23 -6.21
CA THR A 826 -39.90 -2.29 -5.86
C THR A 826 -41.25 -2.91 -6.28
N ASN A 827 -42.36 -2.20 -6.04
CA ASN A 827 -43.67 -2.55 -6.62
C ASN A 827 -43.75 -2.23 -8.13
N GLY A 828 -43.07 -3.03 -8.97
CA GLY A 828 -43.16 -2.94 -10.43
C GLY A 828 -41.84 -3.09 -11.19
N ASN A 829 -40.71 -3.02 -10.49
CA ASN A 829 -39.40 -3.45 -11.01
C ASN A 829 -38.71 -4.32 -9.95
N ARG A 830 -38.60 -5.63 -10.20
CA ARG A 830 -38.15 -6.60 -9.19
C ARG A 830 -37.56 -7.86 -9.83
N MET A 831 -36.53 -8.37 -9.18
CA MET A 831 -35.95 -9.68 -9.42
C MET A 831 -35.93 -10.50 -8.12
N TYR A 832 -36.00 -11.82 -8.23
CA TYR A 832 -35.69 -12.70 -7.10
C TYR A 832 -35.06 -14.01 -7.57
N ILE A 833 -34.26 -14.62 -6.70
CA ILE A 833 -33.85 -16.02 -6.80
C ILE A 833 -34.55 -16.77 -5.68
N ALA A 834 -35.30 -17.82 -6.01
CA ALA A 834 -36.15 -18.53 -5.05
C ALA A 834 -36.24 -20.03 -5.31
N ARG A 835 -36.65 -20.80 -4.30
CA ARG A 835 -37.14 -22.17 -4.50
C ARG A 835 -38.52 -22.15 -5.18
N VAL A 836 -38.73 -23.02 -6.17
CA VAL A 836 -40.05 -23.19 -6.82
C VAL A 836 -40.91 -24.12 -6.00
N GLU A 837 -41.98 -23.59 -5.38
CA GLU A 837 -42.87 -24.36 -4.51
C GLU A 837 -42.03 -25.20 -3.50
N THR A 838 -42.47 -26.42 -3.16
CA THR A 838 -41.69 -27.35 -2.33
C THR A 838 -40.78 -28.26 -3.17
N GLN A 839 -40.25 -27.79 -4.31
CA GLN A 839 -39.43 -28.60 -5.22
C GLN A 839 -37.92 -28.42 -4.98
N GLU A 840 -37.13 -29.41 -5.39
CA GLU A 840 -35.68 -29.28 -5.56
C GLU A 840 -35.37 -28.54 -6.87
N ALA A 841 -35.87 -27.30 -6.99
CA ALA A 841 -35.68 -26.46 -8.17
C ALA A 841 -35.63 -24.99 -7.77
N LEU A 842 -34.80 -24.22 -8.46
CA LEU A 842 -34.67 -22.78 -8.28
C LEU A 842 -35.23 -22.02 -9.47
N VAL A 843 -35.70 -20.81 -9.21
CA VAL A 843 -36.17 -19.85 -10.21
C VAL A 843 -35.42 -18.53 -10.09
N LEU A 844 -34.94 -18.01 -11.22
CA LEU A 844 -34.71 -16.59 -11.43
C LEU A 844 -36.00 -16.00 -12.01
N ASP A 845 -36.59 -15.02 -11.35
CA ASP A 845 -37.68 -14.20 -11.88
C ASP A 845 -37.18 -12.77 -12.08
N ILE A 846 -37.55 -12.17 -13.21
CA ILE A 846 -37.44 -10.73 -13.44
C ILE A 846 -38.80 -10.26 -13.97
N ASN A 847 -39.49 -9.44 -13.18
CA ASN A 847 -40.78 -8.82 -13.53
C ASN A 847 -41.87 -9.80 -14.03
N GLY A 848 -41.91 -11.02 -13.49
CA GLY A 848 -42.87 -12.08 -13.82
C GLY A 848 -42.49 -12.94 -15.02
N GLN A 849 -41.31 -12.71 -15.63
CA GLN A 849 -40.68 -13.65 -16.55
C GLN A 849 -39.75 -14.55 -15.74
N VAL A 850 -39.66 -15.83 -16.08
CA VAL A 850 -38.95 -16.83 -15.25
C VAL A 850 -37.97 -17.70 -16.03
N VAL A 851 -36.92 -18.15 -15.34
CA VAL A 851 -36.05 -19.28 -15.68
C VAL A 851 -36.10 -20.24 -14.51
N THR A 852 -36.39 -21.53 -14.73
CA THR A 852 -36.40 -22.54 -13.66
C THR A 852 -35.44 -23.67 -13.98
N ALA A 853 -34.63 -24.09 -13.01
CA ALA A 853 -33.74 -25.24 -13.14
C ALA A 853 -33.82 -26.14 -11.90
N ALA A 854 -33.94 -27.46 -12.12
CA ALA A 854 -33.86 -28.45 -11.04
C ALA A 854 -32.44 -28.50 -10.46
N LEU A 855 -32.33 -28.58 -9.14
CA LEU A 855 -31.06 -28.81 -8.45
C LEU A 855 -30.44 -30.15 -8.90
N PRO A 856 -29.11 -30.31 -8.84
CA PRO A 856 -28.47 -31.59 -9.10
C PRO A 856 -29.05 -32.72 -8.23
N ALA A 857 -29.24 -33.90 -8.82
CA ALA A 857 -29.85 -35.01 -8.09
C ALA A 857 -28.90 -35.55 -7.01
N GLY A 858 -29.37 -35.59 -5.76
CA GLY A 858 -28.63 -36.13 -4.63
C GLY A 858 -27.80 -35.13 -3.84
N THR A 859 -27.84 -33.83 -4.18
CA THR A 859 -27.15 -32.75 -3.43
C THR A 859 -28.08 -32.08 -2.41
N ALA A 860 -28.96 -32.85 -1.76
CA ALA A 860 -29.72 -32.36 -0.62
C ALA A 860 -28.81 -32.33 0.61
N ASP A 861 -28.83 -31.23 1.37
CA ASP A 861 -27.86 -30.95 2.45
C ASP A 861 -26.38 -30.84 2.00
N ASP A 862 -26.08 -30.82 0.70
CA ASP A 862 -24.75 -30.50 0.15
C ASP A 862 -24.70 -29.04 -0.35
N PHE A 863 -23.49 -28.46 -0.39
CA PHE A 863 -23.25 -27.15 -0.99
C PHE A 863 -23.27 -27.21 -2.53
N ILE A 864 -23.95 -26.24 -3.14
CA ILE A 864 -24.05 -26.04 -4.58
C ILE A 864 -23.66 -24.60 -4.89
N HIS A 865 -22.66 -24.39 -5.76
CA HIS A 865 -22.37 -23.06 -6.28
C HIS A 865 -23.39 -22.73 -7.37
N MET A 866 -24.21 -21.72 -7.17
CA MET A 866 -25.11 -21.23 -8.22
C MET A 866 -24.67 -19.86 -8.73
N CYS A 867 -25.00 -19.59 -9.97
CA CYS A 867 -25.08 -18.23 -10.49
C CYS A 867 -26.40 -18.01 -11.22
N ALA A 868 -27.02 -16.86 -11.01
CA ALA A 868 -28.13 -16.36 -11.81
C ALA A 868 -27.70 -15.05 -12.47
N PHE A 869 -27.90 -14.92 -13.79
CA PHE A 869 -27.47 -13.74 -14.52
C PHE A 869 -28.49 -13.34 -15.58
N SER A 870 -28.51 -12.05 -15.92
CA SER A 870 -29.35 -11.50 -16.96
C SER A 870 -28.61 -10.44 -17.75
N ASN A 871 -28.95 -10.33 -19.03
CA ASN A 871 -28.50 -9.28 -19.93
C ASN A 871 -29.55 -9.00 -21.01
N SER A 872 -29.18 -8.19 -22.00
CA SER A 872 -30.01 -7.92 -23.18
C SER A 872 -30.44 -9.14 -24.03
N THR A 873 -29.90 -10.35 -23.79
CA THR A 873 -30.25 -11.57 -24.54
C THR A 873 -31.11 -12.57 -23.75
N GLY A 874 -31.43 -12.29 -22.49
CA GLY A 874 -32.22 -13.17 -21.63
C GLY A 874 -31.75 -13.22 -20.18
N GLY A 875 -32.35 -14.14 -19.42
CA GLY A 875 -31.87 -14.56 -18.11
C GLY A 875 -31.51 -16.04 -18.09
N TYR A 876 -30.63 -16.42 -17.17
CA TYR A 876 -30.01 -17.73 -17.13
C TYR A 876 -29.73 -18.19 -15.69
N LEU A 877 -29.72 -19.50 -15.49
CA LEU A 877 -29.27 -20.16 -14.27
C LEU A 877 -28.09 -21.06 -14.61
N ALA A 878 -27.07 -21.06 -13.75
CA ALA A 878 -25.89 -21.92 -13.81
C ALA A 878 -25.64 -22.58 -12.45
N TYR A 879 -25.16 -23.83 -12.47
CA TYR A 879 -24.69 -24.55 -11.29
C TYR A 879 -23.26 -25.05 -11.55
N ASN A 880 -22.39 -24.91 -10.56
CA ASN A 880 -20.99 -25.35 -10.58
C ASN A 880 -20.25 -24.92 -11.87
N GLY A 881 -20.43 -23.67 -12.27
CA GLY A 881 -19.84 -23.07 -13.48
C GLY A 881 -20.54 -23.38 -14.82
N GLN A 882 -21.56 -24.25 -14.83
CA GLN A 882 -22.25 -24.67 -16.07
C GLN A 882 -23.65 -24.07 -16.16
N VAL A 883 -23.98 -23.43 -17.29
CA VAL A 883 -25.34 -22.93 -17.55
C VAL A 883 -26.30 -24.10 -17.73
N VAL A 884 -27.30 -24.21 -16.85
CA VAL A 884 -28.25 -25.32 -16.80
C VAL A 884 -29.60 -25.02 -17.45
N ASN A 885 -30.03 -23.75 -17.46
CA ASN A 885 -31.22 -23.31 -18.20
C ASN A 885 -31.18 -21.80 -18.48
N GLY A 886 -32.02 -21.35 -19.42
CA GLY A 886 -32.19 -19.93 -19.73
C GLY A 886 -33.50 -19.61 -20.44
N ASN A 887 -33.85 -18.33 -20.45
CA ASN A 887 -35.03 -17.78 -21.11
C ASN A 887 -34.60 -16.56 -21.93
N THR A 888 -34.52 -16.73 -23.25
CA THR A 888 -34.09 -15.68 -24.19
C THR A 888 -35.16 -14.60 -24.43
N ASP A 889 -36.40 -14.84 -23.99
CA ASP A 889 -37.49 -13.87 -24.07
C ASP A 889 -37.59 -13.01 -22.79
N MET A 890 -36.78 -13.32 -21.75
CA MET A 890 -36.70 -12.52 -20.52
C MET A 890 -36.06 -11.15 -20.84
N ALA A 891 -36.78 -10.08 -20.54
CA ALA A 891 -36.27 -8.73 -20.68
C ALA A 891 -35.17 -8.46 -19.63
N GLN A 892 -34.11 -7.76 -20.07
CA GLN A 892 -33.11 -7.18 -19.17
C GLN A 892 -33.81 -6.36 -18.08
N MET A 893 -33.38 -6.51 -16.82
CA MET A 893 -33.93 -5.72 -15.72
C MET A 893 -33.69 -4.23 -15.96
N PRO A 894 -34.71 -3.35 -15.95
CA PRO A 894 -34.50 -1.92 -16.01
C PRO A 894 -33.64 -1.44 -14.84
N VAL A 895 -32.59 -0.66 -15.13
CA VAL A 895 -31.78 -0.01 -14.08
C VAL A 895 -32.65 1.02 -13.36
N GLY A 896 -32.77 0.91 -12.04
CA GLY A 896 -33.54 1.85 -11.24
C GLY A 896 -33.36 1.65 -9.74
N TRP A 897 -33.98 2.56 -8.97
CA TRP A 897 -33.90 2.55 -7.52
C TRP A 897 -34.68 1.38 -6.94
N LEU A 898 -34.00 0.53 -6.16
CA LEU A 898 -34.60 -0.59 -5.44
C LEU A 898 -34.53 -0.30 -3.94
N ASP A 899 -35.69 -0.19 -3.30
CA ASP A 899 -35.84 0.09 -1.87
C ASP A 899 -36.18 -1.16 -1.04
N VAL A 900 -36.36 -2.30 -1.70
CA VAL A 900 -36.60 -3.61 -1.11
C VAL A 900 -35.48 -4.54 -1.55
N ASN A 901 -34.43 -4.69 -0.73
CA ASN A 901 -33.29 -5.54 -1.04
C ASN A 901 -33.04 -6.53 0.10
N TYR A 902 -33.46 -7.78 -0.04
CA TYR A 902 -33.39 -8.79 1.01
C TYR A 902 -32.55 -10.01 0.61
N ILE A 903 -31.88 -10.61 1.58
CA ILE A 903 -31.33 -11.98 1.52
C ILE A 903 -32.14 -12.84 2.50
N GLY A 904 -32.66 -13.99 2.06
CA GLY A 904 -33.39 -14.93 2.92
C GLY A 904 -34.90 -14.69 3.13
N LYS A 905 -35.48 -13.63 2.55
CA LYS A 905 -36.87 -13.20 2.81
C LYS A 905 -37.62 -12.79 1.56
N SER A 906 -38.90 -13.17 1.51
CA SER A 906 -39.85 -12.67 0.51
C SER A 906 -40.36 -11.26 0.81
N ALA A 907 -40.33 -10.42 -0.21
CA ALA A 907 -41.07 -9.17 -0.27
C ALA A 907 -42.43 -9.29 -0.99
N ALA A 908 -42.81 -10.48 -1.46
CA ALA A 908 -44.06 -10.69 -2.22
C ALA A 908 -45.22 -11.03 -1.29
N SER A 909 -44.98 -11.92 -0.33
CA SER A 909 -46.00 -12.36 0.61
C SER A 909 -45.39 -12.80 1.93
N ALA A 910 -46.08 -12.49 3.03
CA ALA A 910 -45.81 -13.06 4.35
C ALA A 910 -46.25 -14.54 4.46
N SER A 911 -46.80 -15.13 3.39
CA SER A 911 -47.10 -16.57 3.29
C SER A 911 -45.98 -17.40 2.69
N ASP A 912 -45.01 -16.77 2.01
CA ASP A 912 -43.85 -17.46 1.48
C ASP A 912 -43.00 -17.96 2.65
N ALA A 913 -42.37 -19.12 2.51
CA ALA A 913 -41.53 -19.67 3.58
C ALA A 913 -40.29 -18.80 3.81
N ALA A 914 -39.90 -18.65 5.07
CA ALA A 914 -38.59 -18.11 5.44
C ALA A 914 -37.50 -19.12 5.02
N LEU A 915 -36.36 -18.63 4.52
CA LEU A 915 -35.29 -19.49 4.01
C LEU A 915 -34.71 -20.37 5.13
N ASP A 916 -34.64 -21.68 4.87
CA ASP A 916 -33.92 -22.68 5.67
C ASP A 916 -32.73 -23.22 4.87
N ALA A 917 -31.62 -22.51 4.95
CA ALA A 917 -30.40 -22.80 4.19
C ALA A 917 -29.16 -22.20 4.88
N VAL A 918 -27.99 -22.72 4.52
CA VAL A 918 -26.72 -22.02 4.71
C VAL A 918 -26.35 -21.33 3.40
N LEU A 919 -25.95 -20.07 3.50
CA LEU A 919 -25.48 -19.22 2.41
C LEU A 919 -24.02 -18.85 2.67
N ASP A 920 -23.22 -18.89 1.60
CA ASP A 920 -21.80 -18.58 1.65
C ASP A 920 -21.41 -17.85 0.34
N ASP A 921 -20.42 -16.96 0.43
CA ASP A 921 -19.78 -16.24 -0.67
C ASP A 921 -20.76 -15.61 -1.68
N LEU A 922 -21.75 -14.85 -1.20
CA LEU A 922 -22.70 -14.15 -2.07
C LEU A 922 -22.01 -12.98 -2.78
N ARG A 923 -21.88 -13.07 -4.11
CA ARG A 923 -21.27 -12.05 -4.97
C ARG A 923 -22.25 -11.50 -5.99
N ILE A 924 -22.15 -10.20 -6.28
CA ILE A 924 -22.94 -9.51 -7.31
C ILE A 924 -21.99 -8.75 -8.22
N TYR A 925 -22.13 -8.92 -9.54
CA TYR A 925 -21.34 -8.24 -10.58
C TYR A 925 -22.23 -7.43 -11.52
N ASP A 926 -21.69 -6.34 -12.08
CA ASP A 926 -22.35 -5.42 -13.02
C ASP A 926 -22.39 -5.91 -14.49
N HIS A 927 -22.16 -7.20 -14.69
CA HIS A 927 -22.10 -7.84 -15.99
C HIS A 927 -22.32 -9.35 -15.88
N VAL A 928 -22.45 -10.00 -17.03
CA VAL A 928 -22.47 -11.46 -17.16
C VAL A 928 -21.04 -12.00 -17.09
N LEU A 929 -20.75 -12.78 -16.05
CA LEU A 929 -19.50 -13.53 -15.91
C LEU A 929 -19.36 -14.57 -17.04
N SER A 930 -18.12 -14.88 -17.43
CA SER A 930 -17.87 -15.98 -18.37
C SER A 930 -18.10 -17.35 -17.69
N PRO A 931 -18.32 -18.43 -18.45
CA PRO A 931 -18.39 -19.78 -17.90
C PRO A 931 -17.11 -20.20 -17.16
N SER A 932 -15.94 -19.70 -17.57
CA SER A 932 -14.67 -19.89 -16.86
C SER A 932 -14.66 -19.20 -15.49
N ASP A 933 -15.14 -17.97 -15.41
CA ASP A 933 -15.20 -17.20 -14.16
C ASP A 933 -16.16 -17.86 -13.15
N MET A 934 -17.35 -18.26 -13.62
CA MET A 934 -18.34 -18.97 -12.80
C MET A 934 -17.83 -20.35 -12.36
N ALA A 935 -16.98 -21.01 -13.16
CA ALA A 935 -16.33 -22.26 -12.79
C ALA A 935 -15.18 -22.04 -11.80
N GLN A 936 -14.44 -20.93 -11.90
CA GLN A 936 -13.40 -20.55 -10.96
C GLN A 936 -13.98 -20.23 -9.57
N LEU A 937 -15.11 -19.51 -9.49
CA LEU A 937 -15.87 -19.34 -8.23
C LEU A 937 -16.35 -20.69 -7.67
N ALA A 938 -16.86 -21.58 -8.55
CA ALA A 938 -17.32 -22.92 -8.17
C ALA A 938 -16.19 -23.88 -7.73
N SER A 939 -14.91 -23.50 -7.86
CA SER A 939 -13.76 -24.29 -7.42
C SER A 939 -13.08 -23.74 -6.17
N GLN A 940 -13.68 -22.79 -5.46
CA GLN A 940 -13.12 -22.18 -4.24
C GLN A 940 -13.46 -22.94 -2.94
N ALA A 941 -14.33 -23.95 -3.01
CA ALA A 941 -14.75 -24.82 -1.90
C ALA A 941 -14.14 -26.23 -1.98
#